data_AF-A0A926AGS1-F1
#
_entry.id   AF-A0A926AGS1-F1
#
_cell.length_a   1.000
_cell.length_b   1.000
_cell.length_c   1.000
_cell.angle_alpha   90.00
_cell.angle_beta   90.00
_cell.angle_gamma   90.00
#
_symmetry.space_group_name_H-M   'P 1'
#
loop_
_entity.id
_entity.type
_entity.pdbx_description
1 polymer ?
#
loop_
_entity_poly.entity_id
_entity_poly.type
_entity_poly.pdbx_seq_one_letter_code
_entity_poly.pdbx_strand_id
1 'polypeptide(L)'
;MAQKLSRIPNRLHGRRTSTILLAAASTAAGLSQLMTPGGAIGATVTWANTNVTFSAAAAWIGGVAPTSSTSADVAVFQGVPSAQPLLTGTSRSLGALDLQSSGWIFTPSVAGNRLSFGTGVDQGGGVFLSGINSTTNPTGTAQFDIGINISNTPVSFNYSLNTTFNGLFESDGAGTARTLTFLGSGNTVMNGNLNLASGASPINRTFIFNNTGTGTMLINGPIITSSGSNGTFAVDGTSLVELTNAGNTQFQTRLAGGTLRIHADGNLGATPAAFTSNNINVTGTSTLQLAAGLGTFTLGANRGISITGATSRTFTIDTNDAANTMVLSNPIVETGGGIGNFTKQGAGTLILNAANTLTGTVNFGGGTMIVANPAALGTGLLRWGGGTLASTAPLTVNNTSVLTNLSTIGGSQTITFAGQLQYNGTTDRTERFSQDAGVVTQVNGGLVISTDAPRVFAIAGTGEVAFNSPISETPGQPGTLRIASDGTATMNAANTYTGGTNIRSGRLKIGSDDNLGAAGTSISFGSSGTLLATSGTLLVTGGVIGTRDVVVFEDGGTLDADGAPFVTSGTITGPGALTKHGAGVLVAKHVRTGGLHVNAGIVGITPNGAAAGASNIGSLTIAGGPSAPTARFDLADNDAVFTATPRADVQSYINFARNGGAWNQPGLSSSSAASSVPKNKTLGVLSGAEYNALYPGGDFNGFTLTATDVAVKFTYYGDVDFNGVVDFDDYSRIDAGFNNNRTGWLNGDVDANGIVDFDDYSLIDQAFNTQSGTLRRAMSYLDGSDRSEKGMDEPSLQLVMDHLGQFGEQYAAGFLNSVPEPTSTVVMSGLAVLAAGRRRRRVR
;
A
#
# COMPACT_ATOMS: atom_id res chain seq x y z
N MET A 1 -4.78 4.39 80.90
CA MET A 1 -6.01 3.67 81.28
C MET A 1 -5.88 2.25 80.72
N ALA A 2 -5.77 1.24 81.60
CA ALA A 2 -5.93 -0.22 81.38
C ALA A 2 -5.08 -0.90 80.27
N GLN A 3 -4.43 -2.05 80.39
CA GLN A 3 -4.42 -3.22 81.31
C GLN A 3 -3.12 -4.00 80.97
N LYS A 4 -2.21 -4.35 81.89
CA LYS A 4 -2.17 -5.57 82.74
C LYS A 4 -2.57 -6.84 81.94
N LEU A 5 -1.75 -7.89 81.78
CA LEU A 5 -1.25 -8.84 82.80
C LEU A 5 -0.17 -9.75 82.13
N SER A 6 1.01 -9.99 82.72
CA SER A 6 1.33 -11.02 83.76
C SER A 6 1.46 -12.46 83.17
N ARG A 7 2.39 -13.37 83.52
CA ARG A 7 3.44 -13.48 84.56
C ARG A 7 4.10 -14.89 84.42
N ILE A 8 5.44 -14.98 84.57
CA ILE A 8 6.21 -15.91 85.46
C ILE A 8 6.23 -17.44 85.14
N PRO A 9 7.27 -18.28 85.47
CA PRO A 9 8.43 -18.04 86.35
C PRO A 9 9.85 -18.37 85.84
N ASN A 10 10.80 -17.66 86.45
CA ASN A 10 12.15 -18.11 86.76
C ASN A 10 12.19 -18.97 88.03
N ARG A 11 13.08 -19.96 88.07
CA ARG A 11 13.78 -20.53 89.25
C ARG A 11 15.11 -21.11 88.77
N LEU A 12 16.28 -21.03 89.42
CA LEU A 12 16.83 -20.21 90.51
C LEU A 12 18.32 -20.63 90.70
N HIS A 13 19.16 -19.72 91.20
CA HIS A 13 20.54 -19.86 91.74
C HIS A 13 21.67 -19.97 90.71
N GLY A 14 22.79 -19.22 90.73
CA GLY A 14 23.52 -18.42 91.74
C GLY A 14 25.01 -18.70 91.45
N ARG A 15 25.98 -17.79 91.36
CA ARG A 15 26.44 -16.75 92.30
C ARG A 15 27.66 -16.03 91.67
N ARG A 16 27.78 -14.73 91.96
CA ARG A 16 29.01 -13.90 92.19
C ARG A 16 29.87 -13.56 90.94
N THR A 17 30.36 -12.33 90.72
CA THR A 17 30.73 -11.22 91.63
C THR A 17 30.89 -9.92 90.80
N SER A 18 30.16 -8.84 91.10
CA SER A 18 30.60 -7.49 91.55
C SER A 18 31.75 -6.85 90.75
N THR A 19 31.64 -5.63 90.19
CA THR A 19 31.57 -4.36 90.95
C THR A 19 31.16 -3.15 90.07
N ILE A 20 30.05 -2.52 90.47
CA ILE A 20 29.68 -1.09 90.60
C ILE A 20 30.05 -0.05 89.50
N LEU A 21 28.97 0.62 89.12
CA LEU A 21 28.73 1.77 88.22
C LEU A 21 28.70 3.10 89.02
N LEU A 22 28.98 4.24 88.36
CA LEU A 22 28.44 5.63 88.51
C LEU A 22 29.55 6.62 88.08
N ALA A 23 29.37 7.78 87.45
CA ALA A 23 28.27 8.49 86.79
C ALA A 23 28.86 9.76 86.11
N ALA A 24 28.07 10.38 85.23
CA ALA A 24 28.05 11.82 84.88
C ALA A 24 29.04 12.42 83.84
N ALA A 25 28.48 12.64 82.64
CA ALA A 25 28.36 13.90 81.89
C ALA A 25 29.53 14.91 81.83
N SER A 26 29.98 15.28 80.62
CA SER A 26 29.54 16.50 79.90
C SER A 26 30.51 16.94 78.76
N THR A 27 29.90 17.36 77.65
CA THR A 27 30.33 18.36 76.64
C THR A 27 31.70 18.25 75.96
N ALA A 28 31.66 17.97 74.65
CA ALA A 28 32.79 18.05 73.72
C ALA A 28 32.70 19.30 72.84
N ALA A 29 33.79 20.08 72.79
CA ALA A 29 34.11 21.04 71.74
C ALA A 29 35.63 21.20 71.64
N GLY A 30 36.19 21.06 70.43
CA GLY A 30 37.44 21.74 70.02
C GLY A 30 38.70 20.90 69.74
N LEU A 31 38.99 20.73 68.44
CA LEU A 31 40.29 20.94 67.74
C LEU A 31 41.50 19.98 67.90
N SER A 32 41.81 19.31 66.76
CA SER A 32 43.09 19.11 66.04
C SER A 32 44.38 18.58 66.73
N GLN A 33 44.91 17.46 66.21
CA GLN A 33 46.35 17.18 66.01
C GLN A 33 46.51 15.95 65.08
N LEU A 34 46.82 16.12 63.79
CA LEU A 34 48.16 16.04 63.14
C LEU A 34 48.93 14.72 63.37
N MET A 35 48.88 13.82 62.37
CA MET A 35 49.76 12.64 62.23
C MET A 35 51.11 13.05 61.61
N THR A 36 52.20 12.38 62.00
CA THR A 36 53.51 12.42 61.33
C THR A 36 53.78 11.10 60.56
N PRO A 37 54.47 11.13 59.39
CA PRO A 37 54.85 9.94 58.64
C PRO A 37 56.33 9.55 58.82
N GLY A 38 56.63 8.26 58.91
CA GLY A 38 58.00 7.77 58.78
C GLY A 38 58.19 6.27 59.09
N GLY A 39 58.60 5.49 58.07
CA GLY A 39 59.15 4.13 58.22
C GLY A 39 58.90 3.21 57.03
N ALA A 40 59.90 3.03 56.15
CA ALA A 40 59.97 2.01 55.09
C ALA A 40 60.64 0.71 55.64
N ILE A 41 60.66 -0.51 55.09
CA ILE A 41 60.58 -1.04 53.71
C ILE A 41 60.08 -2.51 53.82
N GLY A 42 59.20 -2.93 52.91
CA GLY A 42 58.80 -4.33 52.71
C GLY A 42 57.60 -4.46 51.76
N ALA A 43 57.86 -4.38 50.44
CA ALA A 43 56.89 -4.53 49.35
C ALA A 43 55.49 -3.94 49.60
N THR A 44 55.44 -2.61 49.50
CA THR A 44 54.29 -1.72 49.61
C THR A 44 53.13 -2.15 48.68
N VAL A 45 52.08 -2.77 49.23
CA VAL A 45 50.74 -2.74 48.61
C VAL A 45 49.97 -1.63 49.29
N THR A 46 49.77 -0.54 48.56
CA THR A 46 49.09 0.63 49.07
C THR A 46 48.28 1.18 47.92
N TRP A 47 46.97 1.30 48.10
CA TRP A 47 46.20 2.32 47.39
C TRP A 47 46.80 3.66 47.86
N ALA A 48 47.88 4.11 47.23
CA ALA A 48 48.74 5.14 47.77
C ALA A 48 47.98 6.47 47.89
N ASN A 49 47.70 6.92 49.12
CA ASN A 49 47.29 8.28 49.51
C ASN A 49 46.25 8.98 48.62
N THR A 50 45.23 8.26 48.19
CA THR A 50 43.99 8.85 47.67
C THR A 50 43.07 9.19 48.84
N ASN A 51 42.18 10.17 48.72
CA ASN A 51 41.05 10.40 49.65
C ASN A 51 40.03 9.22 49.60
N VAL A 52 40.52 7.98 49.63
CA VAL A 52 39.72 6.75 49.58
C VAL A 52 39.39 6.38 51.01
N THR A 53 38.11 6.48 51.34
CA THR A 53 37.58 5.98 52.61
C THR A 53 37.19 4.52 52.44
N PHE A 54 37.69 3.66 53.32
CA PHE A 54 37.29 2.25 53.41
C PHE A 54 36.21 2.08 54.48
N SER A 55 35.29 1.14 54.31
CA SER A 55 34.23 0.88 55.30
C SER A 55 34.80 0.43 56.65
N ALA A 56 34.15 0.81 57.76
CA ALA A 56 34.67 0.65 59.12
C ALA A 56 34.73 -0.82 59.64
N ALA A 57 34.21 -1.80 58.89
CA ALA A 57 34.09 -3.20 59.31
C ALA A 57 35.25 -4.11 58.84
N ALA A 58 36.35 -3.52 58.39
CA ALA A 58 37.28 -4.17 57.47
C ALA A 58 38.55 -4.72 58.16
N ALA A 59 38.98 -5.94 57.80
CA ALA A 59 40.19 -6.59 58.31
C ALA A 59 41.50 -6.10 57.62
N TRP A 60 41.67 -4.79 57.52
CA TRP A 60 42.80 -4.19 56.78
C TRP A 60 43.98 -3.92 57.71
N ILE A 61 45.11 -4.59 57.50
CA ILE A 61 46.40 -4.22 58.10
C ILE A 61 47.14 -3.34 57.08
N GLY A 62 47.25 -2.04 57.33
CA GLY A 62 48.11 -1.14 56.56
C GLY A 62 47.66 -0.77 55.14
N GLY A 63 46.35 -0.83 54.81
CA GLY A 63 45.85 -0.40 53.50
C GLY A 63 45.88 -1.49 52.40
N VAL A 64 45.98 -2.77 52.79
CA VAL A 64 46.02 -3.93 51.89
C VAL A 64 44.69 -4.68 51.92
N ALA A 65 44.06 -4.87 50.75
CA ALA A 65 42.90 -5.75 50.60
C ALA A 65 43.29 -7.22 50.87
N PRO A 66 42.45 -8.02 51.55
CA PRO A 66 42.73 -9.44 51.76
C PRO A 66 42.81 -10.23 50.43
N THR A 67 43.51 -11.35 50.42
CA THR A 67 43.58 -12.24 49.26
C THR A 67 42.25 -12.92 48.95
N SER A 68 41.30 -13.01 49.90
CA SER A 68 40.06 -13.79 49.79
C SER A 68 38.81 -13.17 50.45
N SER A 69 38.68 -11.84 50.50
CA SER A 69 37.49 -11.17 51.09
C SER A 69 36.54 -10.69 50.01
N THR A 70 35.44 -11.42 49.80
CA THR A 70 34.50 -11.18 48.68
C THR A 70 33.12 -10.67 49.12
N SER A 71 32.91 -10.43 50.43
CA SER A 71 31.57 -10.20 51.00
C SER A 71 31.43 -9.03 51.99
N ALA A 72 32.51 -8.34 52.39
CA ALA A 72 32.42 -7.29 53.41
C ALA A 72 33.13 -5.96 53.05
N ASP A 73 34.11 -5.98 52.15
CA ASP A 73 34.98 -4.82 51.91
C ASP A 73 34.49 -3.94 50.75
N VAL A 74 34.29 -2.63 51.01
CA VAL A 74 33.99 -1.64 49.98
C VAL A 74 35.08 -0.55 49.94
N ALA A 75 35.58 -0.25 48.75
CA ALA A 75 36.51 0.86 48.52
C ALA A 75 35.78 2.03 47.84
N VAL A 76 35.78 3.21 48.48
CA VAL A 76 35.05 4.40 48.03
C VAL A 76 36.00 5.45 47.45
N PHE A 77 35.79 5.87 46.20
CA PHE A 77 36.65 6.80 45.47
C PHE A 77 35.93 8.15 45.23
N GLN A 78 36.40 9.21 45.90
CA GLN A 78 35.74 10.52 45.91
C GLN A 78 36.69 11.64 45.47
N GLY A 79 36.13 12.73 44.95
CA GLY A 79 36.88 13.92 44.53
C GLY A 79 37.70 13.74 43.25
N VAL A 80 38.46 14.76 42.87
CA VAL A 80 39.37 14.68 41.70
C VAL A 80 40.59 13.82 42.07
N PRO A 81 40.97 12.81 41.27
CA PRO A 81 42.14 11.97 41.56
C PRO A 81 43.42 12.81 41.63
N SER A 82 44.05 12.89 42.80
CA SER A 82 45.41 13.47 42.96
C SER A 82 46.52 12.47 42.62
N ALA A 83 46.21 11.18 42.64
CA ALA A 83 47.04 10.06 42.22
C ALA A 83 46.16 8.90 41.72
N GLN A 84 46.69 8.07 40.82
CA GLN A 84 45.95 6.93 40.25
C GLN A 84 46.20 5.64 41.04
N PRO A 85 45.17 4.79 41.20
CA PRO A 85 45.33 3.48 41.81
C PRO A 85 46.33 2.55 41.10
N LEU A 86 47.20 1.91 41.89
CA LEU A 86 48.17 0.92 41.43
C LEU A 86 48.03 -0.38 42.23
N LEU A 87 47.75 -1.50 41.56
CA LEU A 87 47.67 -2.83 42.16
C LEU A 87 49.06 -3.48 42.20
N THR A 88 49.74 -3.37 43.33
CA THR A 88 51.03 -4.02 43.60
C THR A 88 50.89 -5.41 44.22
N GLY A 89 51.80 -6.34 43.89
CA GLY A 89 51.79 -7.72 44.41
C GLY A 89 50.98 -8.72 43.57
N THR A 90 50.23 -9.63 44.21
CA THR A 90 49.39 -10.66 43.57
C THR A 90 47.92 -10.23 43.44
N SER A 91 47.07 -11.00 42.76
CA SER A 91 45.62 -10.74 42.66
C SER A 91 44.93 -10.54 44.02
N ARG A 92 43.88 -9.72 44.05
CA ARG A 92 43.16 -9.32 45.27
C ARG A 92 41.66 -9.50 45.09
N SER A 93 40.92 -9.55 46.20
CA SER A 93 39.46 -9.60 46.20
C SER A 93 38.86 -8.54 47.11
N LEU A 94 37.68 -8.04 46.72
CA LEU A 94 36.88 -7.10 47.51
C LEU A 94 35.38 -7.30 47.23
N GLY A 95 34.54 -6.77 48.11
CA GLY A 95 33.08 -6.83 47.98
C GLY A 95 32.54 -5.89 46.90
N ALA A 96 32.94 -4.61 46.92
CA ALA A 96 32.55 -3.63 45.89
C ALA A 96 33.50 -2.41 45.77
N LEU A 97 33.50 -1.76 44.60
CA LEU A 97 34.03 -0.41 44.41
C LEU A 97 32.86 0.58 44.36
N ASP A 98 32.97 1.71 45.03
CA ASP A 98 32.04 2.84 44.90
C ASP A 98 32.78 4.05 44.32
N LEU A 99 32.54 4.36 43.05
CA LEU A 99 33.14 5.48 42.32
C LEU A 99 32.21 6.70 42.42
N GLN A 100 32.48 7.60 43.35
CA GLN A 100 31.68 8.82 43.57
C GLN A 100 32.17 10.03 42.77
N SER A 101 33.15 9.83 41.88
CA SER A 101 33.80 10.84 41.04
C SER A 101 34.41 10.20 39.78
N SER A 102 34.78 11.00 38.78
CA SER A 102 35.38 10.52 37.52
C SER A 102 36.90 10.72 37.45
N GLY A 103 37.54 10.13 36.45
CA GLY A 103 38.97 10.28 36.15
C GLY A 103 39.86 9.18 36.73
N TRP A 104 39.29 8.14 37.34
CA TRP A 104 40.03 7.05 37.98
C TRP A 104 40.56 6.04 36.95
N ILE A 105 41.84 5.70 37.06
CA ILE A 105 42.57 4.74 36.22
C ILE A 105 43.24 3.71 37.13
N PHE A 106 42.79 2.46 37.04
CA PHE A 106 43.30 1.36 37.85
C PHE A 106 44.36 0.58 37.07
N THR A 107 45.62 0.66 37.51
CA THR A 107 46.77 0.08 36.79
C THR A 107 47.38 -1.12 37.53
N PRO A 108 47.82 -2.18 36.82
CA PRO A 108 48.55 -3.28 37.43
C PRO A 108 50.05 -2.96 37.48
N SER A 109 50.72 -3.31 38.58
CA SER A 109 52.19 -3.26 38.64
C SER A 109 52.86 -4.47 37.95
N VAL A 110 52.12 -5.58 37.80
CA VAL A 110 52.55 -6.83 37.17
C VAL A 110 51.44 -7.29 36.23
N ALA A 111 51.80 -7.63 34.99
CA ALA A 111 50.85 -8.15 34.02
C ALA A 111 50.13 -9.40 34.55
N GLY A 112 48.81 -9.45 34.39
CA GLY A 112 47.99 -10.58 34.84
C GLY A 112 47.43 -10.45 36.27
N ASN A 113 47.75 -9.37 37.01
CA ASN A 113 47.10 -9.09 38.28
C ASN A 113 45.60 -8.81 38.10
N ARG A 114 44.78 -9.37 39.00
CA ARG A 114 43.32 -9.30 38.93
C ARG A 114 42.68 -8.74 40.19
N LEU A 115 41.56 -8.07 39.98
CA LEU A 115 40.61 -7.69 41.02
C LEU A 115 39.37 -8.58 40.93
N SER A 116 39.13 -9.37 41.96
CA SER A 116 38.01 -10.31 42.03
C SER A 116 36.84 -9.75 42.86
N PHE A 117 35.62 -9.89 42.34
CA PHE A 117 34.38 -9.48 43.03
C PHE A 117 33.52 -10.67 43.48
N GLY A 118 32.70 -10.45 44.52
CA GLY A 118 31.82 -11.46 45.14
C GLY A 118 30.33 -11.11 45.21
N THR A 119 29.66 -11.49 46.30
CA THR A 119 28.18 -11.48 46.44
C THR A 119 27.59 -10.13 46.86
N GLY A 120 28.42 -9.09 47.07
CA GLY A 120 28.02 -7.75 47.47
C GLY A 120 28.02 -7.48 48.98
N VAL A 121 27.87 -6.19 49.35
CA VAL A 121 27.95 -5.64 50.72
C VAL A 121 26.82 -4.61 50.96
N ASP A 122 26.19 -4.63 52.13
CA ASP A 122 25.25 -3.59 52.59
C ASP A 122 26.01 -2.44 53.26
N GLN A 123 25.84 -1.21 52.78
CA GLN A 123 26.46 0.00 53.35
C GLN A 123 25.67 0.60 54.53
N GLY A 124 24.58 -0.03 54.95
CA GLY A 124 23.60 0.56 55.86
C GLY A 124 22.70 1.54 55.11
N GLY A 125 21.46 1.70 55.58
CA GLY A 125 20.44 2.49 54.87
C GLY A 125 19.81 1.78 53.67
N GLY A 126 20.07 0.48 53.48
CA GLY A 126 19.43 -0.37 52.46
C GLY A 126 20.11 -0.36 51.08
N VAL A 127 21.30 0.22 50.96
CA VAL A 127 22.05 0.30 49.70
C VAL A 127 22.99 -0.90 49.57
N PHE A 128 22.62 -1.86 48.72
CA PHE A 128 23.43 -3.02 48.38
C PHE A 128 24.38 -2.72 47.21
N LEU A 129 25.69 -2.88 47.42
CA LEU A 129 26.71 -2.72 46.38
C LEU A 129 27.31 -4.10 46.04
N SER A 130 27.33 -4.50 44.77
CA SER A 130 27.92 -5.77 44.31
C SER A 130 28.72 -5.54 43.02
N GLY A 131 30.04 -5.36 43.08
CA GLY A 131 30.87 -5.02 41.92
C GLY A 131 31.29 -3.55 41.87
N ILE A 132 31.22 -2.91 40.71
CA ILE A 132 31.60 -1.49 40.50
C ILE A 132 30.35 -0.62 40.49
N ASN A 133 30.20 0.27 41.46
CA ASN A 133 28.99 1.06 41.67
C ASN A 133 29.31 2.56 41.80
N SER A 134 28.28 3.39 41.90
CA SER A 134 28.35 4.83 42.11
C SER A 134 27.14 5.25 42.96
N THR A 135 27.37 5.65 44.20
CA THR A 135 26.31 6.13 45.09
C THR A 135 25.95 7.61 44.89
N THR A 136 26.77 8.37 44.16
CA THR A 136 26.56 9.82 43.91
C THR A 136 26.23 10.18 42.47
N ASN A 137 26.16 9.19 41.56
CA ASN A 137 25.90 9.37 40.12
C ASN A 137 26.83 10.38 39.42
N PRO A 138 28.17 10.26 39.54
CA PRO A 138 29.09 11.14 38.82
C PRO A 138 29.09 10.86 37.32
N THR A 139 29.39 11.88 36.51
CA THR A 139 29.59 11.74 35.05
C THR A 139 31.06 11.88 34.69
N GLY A 140 31.48 11.29 33.56
CA GLY A 140 32.88 11.22 33.14
C GLY A 140 33.35 9.79 32.89
N THR A 141 34.64 9.50 33.06
CA THR A 141 35.23 8.20 32.74
C THR A 141 35.88 7.49 33.93
N ALA A 142 35.91 6.17 33.91
CA ALA A 142 36.76 5.32 34.73
C ALA A 142 37.43 4.25 33.84
N GLN A 143 38.70 3.92 34.10
CA GLN A 143 39.47 2.98 33.30
C GLN A 143 40.10 1.89 34.17
N PHE A 144 40.02 0.65 33.74
CA PHE A 144 40.57 -0.52 34.40
C PHE A 144 41.57 -1.21 33.47
N ASP A 145 42.85 -0.91 33.66
CA ASP A 145 43.96 -1.60 32.99
C ASP A 145 44.34 -2.90 33.72
N ILE A 146 43.90 -3.05 34.98
CA ILE A 146 43.95 -4.30 35.73
C ILE A 146 42.97 -5.33 35.18
N GLY A 147 43.24 -6.62 35.41
CA GLY A 147 42.27 -7.67 35.13
C GLY A 147 41.10 -7.64 36.10
N ILE A 148 39.90 -8.01 35.65
CA ILE A 148 38.68 -8.15 36.45
C ILE A 148 38.24 -9.60 36.43
N ASN A 149 37.98 -10.16 37.61
CA ASN A 149 37.47 -11.53 37.75
C ASN A 149 36.12 -11.54 38.49
N ILE A 150 35.17 -12.28 37.94
CA ILE A 150 33.87 -12.54 38.55
C ILE A 150 33.81 -13.98 39.05
N SER A 151 33.93 -14.13 40.38
CA SER A 151 34.00 -15.45 41.03
C SER A 151 32.64 -15.98 41.50
N ASN A 152 31.73 -15.10 41.87
CA ASN A 152 30.35 -15.38 42.29
C ASN A 152 29.38 -14.45 41.55
N THR A 153 28.10 -14.82 41.41
CA THR A 153 27.11 -14.04 40.66
C THR A 153 25.74 -14.05 41.32
N PRO A 154 24.90 -13.01 41.10
CA PRO A 154 25.08 -11.88 40.17
C PRO A 154 26.05 -10.81 40.66
N VAL A 155 26.85 -10.25 39.74
CA VAL A 155 27.64 -9.01 39.96
C VAL A 155 26.96 -7.87 39.18
N SER A 156 26.82 -6.70 39.80
CA SER A 156 26.10 -5.57 39.23
C SER A 156 26.96 -4.32 39.15
N PHE A 157 27.16 -3.83 37.94
CA PHE A 157 27.83 -2.58 37.66
C PHE A 157 26.77 -1.47 37.53
N ASN A 158 26.73 -0.56 38.51
CA ASN A 158 25.73 0.51 38.56
C ASN A 158 26.41 1.86 38.62
N TYR A 159 26.62 2.48 37.45
CA TYR A 159 27.32 3.76 37.36
C TYR A 159 26.79 4.62 36.21
N SER A 160 26.81 5.93 36.40
CA SER A 160 26.62 6.93 35.34
C SER A 160 27.92 7.28 34.59
N LEU A 161 29.05 6.68 34.97
CA LEU A 161 30.36 6.88 34.35
C LEU A 161 30.56 6.00 33.11
N ASN A 162 31.21 6.53 32.09
CA ASN A 162 31.74 5.67 31.04
C ASN A 162 32.88 4.82 31.60
N THR A 163 32.85 3.51 31.42
CA THR A 163 33.87 2.59 31.95
C THR A 163 34.60 1.87 30.84
N THR A 164 35.93 1.86 30.90
CA THR A 164 36.78 1.12 29.96
C THR A 164 37.55 0.02 30.68
N PHE A 165 37.46 -1.22 30.20
CA PHE A 165 38.20 -2.38 30.69
C PHE A 165 39.26 -2.78 29.66
N ASN A 166 40.53 -2.47 29.92
CA ASN A 166 41.66 -2.82 29.06
C ASN A 166 42.34 -4.12 29.48
N GLY A 167 42.24 -4.49 30.76
CA GLY A 167 42.75 -5.77 31.28
C GLY A 167 41.85 -6.97 30.94
N LEU A 168 42.36 -8.18 31.21
CA LEU A 168 41.59 -9.43 31.07
C LEU A 168 40.31 -9.37 31.91
N PHE A 169 39.17 -9.60 31.29
CA PHE A 169 37.90 -9.81 31.97
C PHE A 169 37.60 -11.30 32.00
N GLU A 170 37.43 -11.90 33.18
CA GLU A 170 37.20 -13.33 33.28
C GLU A 170 36.15 -13.69 34.33
N SER A 171 35.67 -14.94 34.25
CA SER A 171 34.91 -15.55 35.33
C SER A 171 35.46 -16.93 35.66
N ASP A 172 35.52 -17.26 36.95
CA ASP A 172 36.04 -18.53 37.47
C ASP A 172 35.00 -19.23 38.40
N GLY A 173 35.38 -20.30 39.08
CA GLY A 173 34.54 -21.04 40.04
C GLY A 173 33.68 -22.16 39.43
N ALA A 174 32.87 -22.84 40.25
CA ALA A 174 32.13 -24.06 39.84
C ALA A 174 30.73 -23.80 39.23
N GLY A 175 30.23 -22.56 39.24
CA GLY A 175 28.89 -22.24 38.75
C GLY A 175 28.74 -22.38 37.23
N THR A 176 27.58 -22.85 36.79
CA THR A 176 27.21 -23.01 35.35
C THR A 176 26.62 -21.75 34.73
N ALA A 177 26.25 -20.76 35.55
CA ALA A 177 25.81 -19.45 35.10
C ALA A 177 26.59 -18.34 35.80
N ARG A 178 26.95 -17.30 35.04
CA ARG A 178 27.54 -16.07 35.53
C ARG A 178 26.78 -14.89 34.97
N THR A 179 26.17 -14.07 35.82
CA THR A 179 25.48 -12.85 35.40
C THR A 179 26.27 -11.62 35.81
N LEU A 180 26.58 -10.80 34.81
CA LEU A 180 27.07 -9.44 34.96
C LEU A 180 25.97 -8.48 34.51
N THR A 181 25.42 -7.75 35.47
CA THR A 181 24.34 -6.80 35.24
C THR A 181 24.92 -5.39 35.12
N PHE A 182 24.47 -4.61 34.14
CA PHE A 182 24.76 -3.18 34.04
C PHE A 182 23.46 -2.40 34.25
N LEU A 183 23.44 -1.47 35.20
CA LEU A 183 22.22 -0.78 35.68
C LEU A 183 22.21 0.72 35.35
N GLY A 184 23.35 1.32 35.00
CA GLY A 184 23.50 2.76 34.87
C GLY A 184 23.50 3.29 33.42
N SER A 185 23.66 4.60 33.27
CA SER A 185 23.61 5.30 31.98
C SER A 185 24.96 5.40 31.25
N GLY A 186 26.07 5.04 31.91
CA GLY A 186 27.40 5.12 31.33
C GLY A 186 27.68 4.02 30.30
N ASN A 187 28.43 4.35 29.25
CA ASN A 187 28.86 3.39 28.24
C ASN A 187 29.99 2.50 28.77
N THR A 188 30.02 1.23 28.36
CA THR A 188 31.08 0.28 28.69
C THR A 188 31.88 -0.08 27.46
N VAL A 189 33.21 -0.04 27.56
CA VAL A 189 34.13 -0.53 26.54
C VAL A 189 34.99 -1.64 27.13
N MET A 190 35.07 -2.80 26.46
CA MET A 190 35.93 -3.92 26.84
C MET A 190 36.96 -4.17 25.75
N ASN A 191 38.20 -3.72 25.97
CA ASN A 191 39.31 -3.88 25.03
C ASN A 191 40.12 -5.15 25.32
N GLY A 192 40.20 -5.58 26.58
CA GLY A 192 40.86 -6.82 26.97
C GLY A 192 40.03 -8.06 26.62
N ASN A 193 40.69 -9.22 26.59
CA ASN A 193 40.02 -10.50 26.34
C ASN A 193 38.89 -10.73 27.37
N LEU A 194 37.79 -11.32 26.92
CA LEU A 194 36.69 -11.75 27.76
C LEU A 194 36.67 -13.28 27.88
N ASN A 195 37.17 -13.82 28.99
CA ASN A 195 37.17 -15.27 29.23
C ASN A 195 35.90 -15.71 29.96
N LEU A 196 35.02 -16.40 29.24
CA LEU A 196 33.72 -16.83 29.76
C LEU A 196 33.84 -17.93 30.81
N ALA A 197 34.90 -18.73 30.80
CA ALA A 197 35.04 -19.91 31.64
C ALA A 197 36.52 -20.18 31.95
N SER A 198 37.10 -19.38 32.86
CA SER A 198 38.47 -19.58 33.33
C SER A 198 38.53 -20.66 34.44
N GLY A 199 39.56 -21.49 34.45
CA GLY A 199 39.74 -22.57 35.44
C GLY A 199 40.43 -23.82 34.86
N ALA A 200 40.93 -24.69 35.74
CA ALA A 200 41.68 -25.90 35.36
C ALA A 200 40.79 -27.07 34.89
N SER A 201 39.49 -27.04 35.19
CA SER A 201 38.52 -28.08 34.76
C SER A 201 37.54 -27.51 33.74
N PRO A 202 37.24 -28.24 32.65
CA PRO A 202 36.23 -27.82 31.68
C PRO A 202 34.85 -27.65 32.33
N ILE A 203 34.21 -26.49 32.13
CA ILE A 203 32.85 -26.20 32.61
C ILE A 203 32.07 -25.51 31.48
N ASN A 204 30.91 -26.07 31.15
CA ASN A 204 29.96 -25.41 30.25
C ASN A 204 29.25 -24.30 31.02
N ARG A 205 29.64 -23.06 30.75
CA ARG A 205 29.17 -21.88 31.48
C ARG A 205 28.45 -20.92 30.56
N THR A 206 27.29 -20.44 31.01
CA THR A 206 26.64 -19.27 30.41
C THR A 206 27.11 -18.01 31.10
N PHE A 207 27.77 -17.12 30.36
CA PHE A 207 28.07 -15.78 30.81
C PHE A 207 27.01 -14.82 30.26
N ILE A 208 26.29 -14.16 31.15
CA ILE A 208 25.12 -13.35 30.87
C ILE A 208 25.48 -11.88 31.06
N PHE A 209 25.39 -11.13 29.98
CA PHE A 209 25.37 -9.67 29.98
C PHE A 209 23.93 -9.19 30.10
N ASN A 210 23.60 -8.68 31.27
CA ASN A 210 22.29 -8.13 31.56
C ASN A 210 22.37 -6.60 31.66
N ASN A 211 22.44 -5.92 30.52
CA ASN A 211 22.45 -4.45 30.48
C ASN A 211 21.03 -3.88 30.49
N THR A 212 20.55 -3.51 31.67
CA THR A 212 19.20 -2.93 31.88
C THR A 212 19.20 -1.40 31.98
N GLY A 213 20.39 -0.80 32.05
CA GLY A 213 20.56 0.66 31.98
C GLY A 213 20.51 1.19 30.55
N THR A 214 20.65 2.51 30.37
CA THR A 214 20.58 3.18 29.05
C THR A 214 21.92 3.26 28.32
N GLY A 215 23.03 2.91 28.97
CA GLY A 215 24.36 2.91 28.37
C GLY A 215 24.53 1.77 27.35
N THR A 216 25.43 1.98 26.38
CA THR A 216 25.81 0.96 25.38
C THR A 216 27.05 0.19 25.79
N MET A 217 27.27 -0.99 25.22
CA MET A 217 28.46 -1.79 25.43
C MET A 217 29.18 -2.08 24.12
N LEU A 218 30.49 -1.86 24.10
CA LEU A 218 31.38 -2.20 23.01
C LEU A 218 32.43 -3.22 23.49
N ILE A 219 32.52 -4.37 22.84
CA ILE A 219 33.51 -5.41 23.12
C ILE A 219 34.45 -5.54 21.93
N ASN A 220 35.67 -5.04 22.12
CA ASN A 220 36.77 -5.08 21.14
C ASN A 220 37.74 -6.24 21.38
N GLY A 221 37.82 -6.73 22.61
CA GLY A 221 38.61 -7.92 22.93
C GLY A 221 37.92 -9.21 22.46
N PRO A 222 38.69 -10.28 22.17
CA PRO A 222 38.11 -11.57 21.82
C PRO A 222 37.39 -12.20 23.01
N ILE A 223 36.24 -12.81 22.73
CA ILE A 223 35.50 -13.65 23.68
C ILE A 223 36.08 -15.06 23.61
N ILE A 224 36.62 -15.56 24.71
CA ILE A 224 37.34 -16.83 24.76
C ILE A 224 36.76 -17.78 25.81
N THR A 225 37.05 -19.07 25.62
CA THR A 225 36.73 -20.15 26.57
C THR A 225 37.99 -20.96 26.87
N SER A 226 38.07 -21.57 28.05
CA SER A 226 39.12 -22.56 28.34
C SER A 226 38.98 -23.77 27.42
N SER A 227 40.12 -24.39 27.07
CA SER A 227 40.16 -25.60 26.26
C SER A 227 39.23 -26.69 26.82
N GLY A 228 38.32 -27.20 26.00
CA GLY A 228 37.36 -28.25 26.37
C GLY A 228 36.04 -27.76 26.98
N SER A 229 35.88 -26.46 27.22
CA SER A 229 34.63 -25.86 27.74
C SER A 229 33.74 -25.33 26.62
N ASN A 230 32.45 -25.71 26.62
CA ASN A 230 31.44 -25.08 25.75
C ASN A 230 30.83 -23.88 26.47
N GLY A 231 31.48 -22.72 26.35
CA GLY A 231 30.95 -21.46 26.90
C GLY A 231 29.81 -20.90 26.05
N THR A 232 28.82 -20.31 26.71
CA THR A 232 27.72 -19.57 26.09
C THR A 232 27.89 -18.09 26.43
N PHE A 233 27.95 -17.25 25.40
CA PHE A 233 27.80 -15.79 25.55
C PHE A 233 26.32 -15.44 25.47
N ALA A 234 25.78 -14.71 26.43
CA ALA A 234 24.36 -14.37 26.48
C ALA A 234 24.10 -12.88 26.66
N VAL A 235 23.11 -12.36 25.94
CA VAL A 235 22.64 -10.97 26.04
C VAL A 235 21.18 -10.96 26.48
N ASP A 236 20.92 -10.51 27.71
CA ASP A 236 19.59 -10.52 28.34
C ASP A 236 19.05 -9.10 28.60
N GLY A 237 19.92 -8.09 28.53
CA GLY A 237 19.59 -6.70 28.79
C GLY A 237 18.68 -6.04 27.74
N THR A 238 18.34 -4.78 27.92
CA THR A 238 17.51 -3.98 27.00
C THR A 238 18.32 -3.12 26.02
N SER A 239 19.59 -2.87 26.31
CA SER A 239 20.46 -1.95 25.54
C SER A 239 21.35 -2.65 24.51
N LEU A 240 22.09 -1.85 23.72
CA LEU A 240 23.00 -2.32 22.66
C LEU A 240 24.27 -2.96 23.25
N VAL A 241 24.62 -4.15 22.76
CA VAL A 241 25.93 -4.79 22.89
C VAL A 241 26.53 -4.96 21.50
N GLU A 242 27.70 -4.39 21.26
CA GLU A 242 28.39 -4.42 19.98
C GLU A 242 29.69 -5.22 20.07
N LEU A 243 29.85 -6.20 19.17
CA LEU A 243 31.03 -7.05 19.05
C LEU A 243 31.80 -6.69 17.77
N THR A 244 33.04 -6.24 17.91
CA THR A 244 33.87 -5.89 16.74
C THR A 244 34.91 -6.98 16.42
N ASN A 245 35.27 -7.82 17.39
CA ASN A 245 36.29 -8.85 17.21
C ASN A 245 35.72 -10.19 16.71
N ALA A 246 36.21 -10.67 15.56
CA ALA A 246 35.75 -11.91 14.94
C ALA A 246 36.48 -13.17 15.45
N GLY A 247 37.52 -13.04 16.28
CA GLY A 247 38.30 -14.16 16.81
C GLY A 247 37.68 -14.85 18.03
N ASN A 248 36.36 -14.85 18.13
CA ASN A 248 35.66 -15.33 19.32
C ASN A 248 35.50 -16.87 19.31
N THR A 249 35.62 -17.51 20.48
CA THR A 249 35.64 -18.98 20.61
C THR A 249 34.50 -19.56 21.45
N GLN A 250 33.52 -18.75 21.89
CA GLN A 250 32.34 -19.31 22.56
C GLN A 250 31.64 -20.32 21.65
N PHE A 251 31.05 -21.34 22.26
CA PHE A 251 30.34 -22.39 21.55
C PHE A 251 28.95 -21.93 21.12
N GLN A 252 28.25 -21.15 21.95
CA GLN A 252 26.87 -20.72 21.70
C GLN A 252 26.71 -19.22 21.97
N THR A 253 25.83 -18.57 21.19
CA THR A 253 25.35 -17.21 21.45
C THR A 253 23.86 -17.26 21.81
N ARG A 254 23.49 -16.75 22.99
CA ARG A 254 22.11 -16.71 23.48
C ARG A 254 21.60 -15.27 23.51
N LEU A 255 20.39 -15.03 23.01
CA LEU A 255 19.74 -13.73 22.97
C LEU A 255 18.41 -13.81 23.73
N ALA A 256 18.26 -13.04 24.80
CA ALA A 256 17.00 -12.94 25.55
C ALA A 256 16.45 -11.52 25.64
N GLY A 257 17.25 -10.52 25.30
CA GLY A 257 16.88 -9.11 25.33
C GLY A 257 17.74 -8.27 24.39
N GLY A 258 17.32 -7.02 24.16
CA GLY A 258 18.17 -5.96 23.63
C GLY A 258 18.65 -6.21 22.19
N THR A 259 19.74 -5.53 21.82
CA THR A 259 20.34 -5.64 20.49
C THR A 259 21.78 -6.12 20.59
N LEU A 260 22.10 -7.21 19.90
CA LEU A 260 23.48 -7.63 19.63
C LEU A 260 23.88 -7.15 18.24
N ARG A 261 24.84 -6.23 18.13
CA ARG A 261 25.41 -5.80 16.86
C ARG A 261 26.70 -6.56 16.55
N ILE A 262 26.81 -7.04 15.31
CA ILE A 262 27.96 -7.81 14.82
C ILE A 262 28.56 -7.23 13.54
N HIS A 263 29.85 -7.43 13.35
CA HIS A 263 30.64 -7.01 12.18
C HIS A 263 31.05 -8.19 11.28
N ALA A 264 30.99 -9.44 11.78
CA ALA A 264 31.36 -10.66 11.07
C ALA A 264 30.74 -11.92 11.74
N ASP A 265 30.63 -13.03 11.00
CA ASP A 265 30.10 -14.32 11.54
C ASP A 265 30.89 -14.78 12.77
N GLY A 266 32.22 -14.58 12.75
CA GLY A 266 33.10 -14.91 13.86
C GLY A 266 32.78 -14.17 15.17
N ASN A 267 32.03 -13.06 15.15
CA ASN A 267 31.58 -12.43 16.40
C ASN A 267 30.67 -13.37 17.21
N LEU A 268 29.93 -14.27 16.54
CA LEU A 268 28.99 -15.21 17.16
C LEU A 268 29.67 -16.46 17.75
N GLY A 269 31.01 -16.53 17.70
CA GLY A 269 31.83 -17.60 18.25
C GLY A 269 32.48 -18.44 17.16
N ALA A 270 33.05 -19.59 17.52
CA ALA A 270 33.57 -20.52 16.53
C ALA A 270 32.42 -21.15 15.73
N THR A 271 32.57 -21.30 14.42
CA THR A 271 31.57 -22.03 13.62
C THR A 271 31.60 -23.50 14.02
N PRO A 272 30.46 -24.12 14.40
CA PRO A 272 30.44 -25.52 14.77
C PRO A 272 30.95 -26.43 13.64
N ALA A 273 31.66 -27.51 13.99
CA ALA A 273 32.17 -28.48 13.03
C ALA A 273 31.04 -29.28 12.33
N ALA A 274 29.89 -29.40 12.97
CA ALA A 274 28.66 -29.98 12.43
C ALA A 274 27.46 -29.10 12.78
N PHE A 275 26.39 -29.20 12.00
CA PHE A 275 25.18 -28.40 12.20
C PHE A 275 24.65 -28.51 13.63
N THR A 276 24.53 -27.37 14.31
CA THR A 276 24.04 -27.27 15.68
C THR A 276 22.80 -26.38 15.69
N SER A 277 21.63 -26.97 15.92
CA SER A 277 20.32 -26.31 15.74
C SER A 277 20.08 -25.08 16.64
N ASN A 278 20.73 -25.02 17.79
CA ASN A 278 20.61 -23.95 18.78
C ASN A 278 21.93 -23.20 19.00
N ASN A 279 22.81 -23.11 17.99
CA ASN A 279 24.06 -22.34 18.09
C ASN A 279 23.79 -20.86 18.38
N ILE A 280 22.76 -20.32 17.74
CA ILE A 280 22.13 -19.06 18.10
C ILE A 280 20.79 -19.40 18.76
N ASN A 281 20.68 -19.11 20.06
CA ASN A 281 19.51 -19.48 20.86
C ASN A 281 18.76 -18.23 21.33
N VAL A 282 17.57 -18.01 20.80
CA VAL A 282 16.73 -16.86 21.12
C VAL A 282 15.71 -17.26 22.17
N THR A 283 15.99 -16.90 23.43
CA THR A 283 15.17 -17.27 24.60
C THR A 283 14.18 -16.17 25.02
N GLY A 284 14.27 -14.98 24.42
CA GLY A 284 13.43 -13.81 24.72
C GLY A 284 13.43 -12.82 23.55
N THR A 285 12.67 -11.73 23.68
CA THR A 285 12.53 -10.74 22.61
C THR A 285 13.84 -9.98 22.41
N SER A 286 14.46 -10.11 21.23
CA SER A 286 15.82 -9.62 20.99
C SER A 286 16.07 -9.32 19.51
N THR A 287 17.14 -8.57 19.26
CA THR A 287 17.59 -8.17 17.93
C THR A 287 19.04 -8.63 17.68
N LEU A 288 19.28 -9.26 16.54
CA LEU A 288 20.61 -9.41 15.96
C LEU A 288 20.73 -8.40 14.81
N GLN A 289 21.66 -7.45 14.96
CA GLN A 289 21.86 -6.35 14.03
C GLN A 289 23.23 -6.46 13.33
N LEU A 290 23.28 -6.17 12.03
CA LEU A 290 24.54 -5.98 11.32
C LEU A 290 25.12 -4.58 11.55
N ALA A 291 26.44 -4.47 11.66
CA ALA A 291 27.14 -3.20 11.55
C ALA A 291 26.88 -2.56 10.18
N ALA A 292 27.07 -1.25 10.07
CA ALA A 292 26.83 -0.53 8.83
C ALA A 292 27.88 -0.90 7.75
N GLY A 293 27.46 -0.98 6.48
CA GLY A 293 28.35 -1.09 5.33
C GLY A 293 29.13 -2.39 5.17
N LEU A 294 28.63 -3.51 5.69
CA LEU A 294 29.29 -4.82 5.58
C LEU A 294 29.16 -5.45 4.18
N GLY A 295 28.19 -5.02 3.36
CA GLY A 295 27.86 -5.68 2.11
C GLY A 295 27.19 -7.03 2.36
N THR A 296 27.63 -8.09 1.67
CA THR A 296 27.04 -9.43 1.85
C THR A 296 27.62 -10.15 3.06
N PHE A 297 26.78 -10.36 4.07
CA PHE A 297 27.03 -11.20 5.23
C PHE A 297 26.34 -12.56 5.05
N THR A 298 27.10 -13.66 5.15
CA THR A 298 26.53 -15.03 5.13
C THR A 298 26.75 -15.69 6.48
N LEU A 299 25.68 -16.20 7.09
CA LEU A 299 25.78 -16.97 8.34
C LEU A 299 26.46 -18.32 8.08
N GLY A 300 27.38 -18.72 8.96
CA GLY A 300 28.10 -20.00 8.83
C GLY A 300 27.16 -21.20 8.71
N ALA A 301 27.41 -22.10 7.76
CA ALA A 301 26.50 -23.19 7.36
C ALA A 301 26.12 -24.18 8.49
N ASN A 302 26.89 -24.24 9.58
CA ASN A 302 26.62 -25.12 10.71
C ASN A 302 25.97 -24.40 11.92
N ARG A 303 25.64 -23.11 11.78
CA ARG A 303 24.99 -22.32 12.83
C ARG A 303 23.47 -22.35 12.69
N GLY A 304 22.81 -23.26 13.41
CA GLY A 304 21.36 -23.23 13.53
C GLY A 304 20.88 -22.09 14.42
N ILE A 305 19.69 -21.58 14.10
CA ILE A 305 18.96 -20.58 14.87
C ILE A 305 17.74 -21.28 15.50
N SER A 306 17.60 -21.19 16.82
CA SER A 306 16.37 -21.62 17.49
C SER A 306 15.72 -20.47 18.25
N ILE A 307 14.39 -20.32 18.09
CA ILE A 307 13.56 -19.46 18.92
C ILE A 307 12.91 -20.35 19.97
N THR A 308 13.40 -20.28 21.21
CA THR A 308 13.06 -21.20 22.29
C THR A 308 12.26 -20.53 23.40
N GLY A 309 11.16 -21.16 23.83
CA GLY A 309 10.56 -20.93 25.14
C GLY A 309 9.03 -20.98 25.20
N ALA A 310 8.48 -20.81 26.40
CA ALA A 310 7.05 -21.03 26.67
C ALA A 310 6.13 -19.83 26.36
N THR A 311 6.64 -18.60 26.24
CA THR A 311 5.87 -17.34 26.09
C THR A 311 6.26 -16.51 24.86
N SER A 312 5.33 -16.03 24.04
CA SER A 312 5.64 -15.14 22.88
C SER A 312 6.53 -13.93 23.26
N ARG A 313 7.55 -13.45 22.54
CA ARG A 313 8.50 -14.10 21.63
C ARG A 313 8.72 -13.36 20.30
N THR A 314 9.66 -12.41 20.17
CA THR A 314 10.07 -11.87 18.85
C THR A 314 11.58 -11.92 18.64
N PHE A 315 12.03 -12.62 17.61
CA PHE A 315 13.40 -12.52 17.10
C PHE A 315 13.46 -11.53 15.95
N THR A 316 14.30 -10.51 16.07
CA THR A 316 14.52 -9.52 15.02
C THR A 316 15.88 -9.71 14.36
N ILE A 317 15.89 -9.79 13.03
CA ILE A 317 17.08 -9.58 12.20
C ILE A 317 17.03 -8.15 11.68
N ASP A 318 18.01 -7.35 12.04
CA ASP A 318 18.14 -5.97 11.57
C ASP A 318 19.36 -5.83 10.65
N THR A 319 19.10 -5.60 9.35
CA THR A 319 20.17 -5.38 8.37
C THR A 319 20.77 -3.99 8.47
N ASN A 320 20.26 -3.10 9.33
CA ASN A 320 20.73 -1.74 9.55
C ASN A 320 20.56 -0.84 8.31
N ASP A 321 21.55 -0.75 7.43
CA ASP A 321 21.53 0.10 6.24
C ASP A 321 21.26 -0.66 4.92
N ALA A 322 21.10 0.08 3.82
CA ALA A 322 20.75 -0.45 2.51
C ALA A 322 21.87 -1.20 1.80
N ALA A 323 23.14 -1.03 2.19
CA ALA A 323 24.27 -1.74 1.60
C ALA A 323 24.36 -3.19 2.07
N ASN A 324 23.80 -3.49 3.25
CA ASN A 324 23.88 -4.81 3.85
C ASN A 324 22.92 -5.82 3.19
N THR A 325 23.45 -7.01 2.93
CA THR A 325 22.69 -8.20 2.56
C THR A 325 23.00 -9.34 3.53
N MET A 326 22.00 -9.78 4.31
CA MET A 326 22.13 -10.92 5.21
C MET A 326 21.59 -12.19 4.54
N VAL A 327 22.42 -13.23 4.43
CA VAL A 327 22.05 -14.52 3.85
C VAL A 327 21.91 -15.57 4.96
N LEU A 328 20.69 -16.09 5.12
CA LEU A 328 20.36 -17.17 6.04
C LEU A 328 20.10 -18.46 5.27
N SER A 329 21.09 -19.35 5.28
CA SER A 329 21.01 -20.67 4.65
C SER A 329 20.59 -21.79 5.59
N ASN A 330 20.45 -21.50 6.88
CA ASN A 330 20.10 -22.46 7.91
C ASN A 330 18.64 -22.24 8.36
N PRO A 331 17.92 -23.32 8.74
CA PRO A 331 16.55 -23.19 9.21
C PRO A 331 16.47 -22.43 10.53
N ILE A 332 15.45 -21.59 10.66
CA ILE A 332 15.00 -20.99 11.92
C ILE A 332 13.94 -21.94 12.51
N VAL A 333 14.26 -22.50 13.67
CA VAL A 333 13.44 -23.53 14.32
C VAL A 333 12.81 -23.01 15.60
N GLU A 334 11.49 -23.07 15.69
CA GLU A 334 10.77 -22.83 16.94
C GLU A 334 10.79 -24.05 17.85
N THR A 335 11.07 -23.85 19.14
CA THR A 335 11.08 -24.91 20.16
C THR A 335 10.48 -24.43 21.48
N GLY A 336 9.95 -25.34 22.30
CA GLY A 336 9.48 -25.02 23.66
C GLY A 336 8.02 -24.58 23.79
N GLY A 337 7.20 -24.76 22.75
CA GLY A 337 5.73 -24.72 22.82
C GLY A 337 5.08 -23.33 22.82
N GLY A 338 5.83 -22.25 23.01
CA GLY A 338 5.30 -20.89 22.84
C GLY A 338 5.54 -20.34 21.43
N ILE A 339 4.79 -19.31 21.05
CA ILE A 339 4.84 -18.69 19.72
C ILE A 339 6.19 -17.95 19.51
N GLY A 340 6.79 -18.07 18.32
CA GLY A 340 8.01 -17.36 17.91
C GLY A 340 7.75 -16.40 16.74
N ASN A 341 7.62 -15.11 17.02
CA ASN A 341 7.55 -14.13 15.93
C ASN A 341 8.94 -13.88 15.36
N PHE A 342 9.01 -13.67 14.06
CA PHE A 342 10.22 -13.28 13.35
C PHE A 342 10.02 -11.90 12.71
N THR A 343 11.02 -11.03 12.80
CA THR A 343 10.94 -9.68 12.23
C THR A 343 12.20 -9.37 11.42
N LYS A 344 12.03 -8.93 10.18
CA LYS A 344 13.05 -8.23 9.40
C LYS A 344 12.93 -6.72 9.61
N GLN A 345 14.03 -6.11 10.05
CA GLN A 345 14.21 -4.66 10.16
C GLN A 345 15.45 -4.18 9.37
N GLY A 346 15.62 -2.86 9.27
CA GLY A 346 16.72 -2.23 8.56
C GLY A 346 16.47 -2.10 7.05
N ALA A 347 17.22 -1.20 6.41
CA ALA A 347 17.02 -0.82 5.01
C ALA A 347 17.61 -1.84 3.99
N GLY A 348 18.50 -2.73 4.44
CA GLY A 348 19.15 -3.74 3.62
C GLY A 348 18.28 -4.96 3.27
N THR A 349 18.94 -5.95 2.66
CA THR A 349 18.31 -7.18 2.15
C THR A 349 18.48 -8.34 3.12
N LEU A 350 17.43 -9.10 3.39
CA LEU A 350 17.50 -10.40 4.04
C LEU A 350 17.08 -11.50 3.06
N ILE A 351 17.92 -12.51 2.88
CA ILE A 351 17.68 -13.67 2.04
C ILE A 351 17.44 -14.90 2.91
N LEU A 352 16.29 -15.55 2.73
CA LEU A 352 15.93 -16.79 3.42
C LEU A 352 15.97 -17.97 2.44
N ASN A 353 16.97 -18.85 2.58
CA ASN A 353 17.17 -20.01 1.69
C ASN A 353 16.64 -21.34 2.27
N ALA A 354 16.38 -21.40 3.57
CA ALA A 354 15.97 -22.62 4.26
C ALA A 354 14.45 -22.65 4.53
N ALA A 355 13.90 -23.86 4.64
CA ALA A 355 12.57 -24.07 5.18
C ALA A 355 12.58 -23.77 6.69
N ASN A 356 11.67 -22.92 7.16
CA ASN A 356 11.59 -22.52 8.56
C ASN A 356 10.35 -23.13 9.21
N THR A 357 10.42 -23.42 10.51
CA THR A 357 9.29 -24.00 11.26
C THR A 357 8.50 -22.94 12.04
N LEU A 358 8.52 -21.69 11.56
CA LEU A 358 7.89 -20.56 12.22
C LEU A 358 6.37 -20.71 12.19
N THR A 359 5.76 -20.74 13.37
CA THR A 359 4.29 -20.73 13.55
C THR A 359 3.79 -19.37 14.00
N GLY A 360 4.67 -18.53 14.56
CA GLY A 360 4.39 -17.13 14.86
C GLY A 360 4.35 -16.22 13.64
N THR A 361 4.11 -14.93 13.88
CA THR A 361 4.01 -13.95 12.80
C THR A 361 5.39 -13.63 12.23
N VAL A 362 5.52 -13.70 10.91
CA VAL A 362 6.67 -13.17 10.15
C VAL A 362 6.37 -11.73 9.77
N ASN A 363 7.23 -10.80 10.18
CA ASN A 363 7.05 -9.37 9.97
C ASN A 363 8.17 -8.81 9.09
N PHE A 364 7.85 -7.95 8.13
CA PHE A 364 8.86 -7.11 7.46
C PHE A 364 8.30 -5.71 7.20
N GLY A 365 9.08 -4.70 7.57
CA GLY A 365 8.65 -3.29 7.53
C GLY A 365 9.59 -2.34 6.80
N GLY A 366 10.63 -2.84 6.15
CA GLY A 366 11.63 -2.05 5.45
C GLY A 366 12.70 -2.90 4.76
N GLY A 367 13.42 -2.28 3.82
CA GLY A 367 14.40 -2.96 2.97
C GLY A 367 13.79 -4.06 2.11
N THR A 368 14.57 -5.08 1.77
CA THR A 368 14.12 -6.18 0.92
C THR A 368 14.11 -7.51 1.69
N MET A 369 13.04 -8.28 1.57
CA MET A 369 12.99 -9.68 1.96
C MET A 369 12.96 -10.54 0.69
N ILE A 370 14.01 -11.35 0.50
CA ILE A 370 14.10 -12.32 -0.60
C ILE A 370 13.79 -13.70 -0.04
N VAL A 371 12.71 -14.31 -0.54
CA VAL A 371 12.30 -15.66 -0.19
C VAL A 371 12.78 -16.61 -1.29
N ALA A 372 13.89 -17.30 -1.03
CA ALA A 372 14.48 -18.26 -1.96
C ALA A 372 13.93 -19.68 -1.79
N ASN A 373 13.24 -19.95 -0.67
CA ASN A 373 12.54 -21.20 -0.40
C ASN A 373 11.09 -20.91 0.01
N PRO A 374 10.07 -21.52 -0.64
CA PRO A 374 8.67 -21.27 -0.31
C PRO A 374 8.29 -21.54 1.15
N ALA A 375 8.96 -22.50 1.80
CA ALA A 375 8.72 -22.83 3.21
C ALA A 375 9.49 -21.92 4.19
N ALA A 376 10.25 -20.93 3.70
CA ALA A 376 11.00 -20.01 4.55
C ALA A 376 10.10 -19.08 5.38
N LEU A 377 8.85 -18.85 4.95
CA LEU A 377 7.90 -18.00 5.68
C LEU A 377 7.19 -18.76 6.82
N GLY A 378 7.41 -20.08 6.95
CA GLY A 378 6.70 -20.90 7.92
C GLY A 378 5.20 -20.98 7.63
N THR A 379 4.40 -21.29 8.65
CA THR A 379 2.94 -21.45 8.55
C THR A 379 2.13 -20.36 9.23
N GLY A 380 2.78 -19.47 9.98
CA GLY A 380 2.13 -18.37 10.68
C GLY A 380 1.65 -17.24 9.75
N LEU A 381 1.15 -16.16 10.34
CA LEU A 381 0.77 -14.96 9.58
C LEU A 381 2.00 -14.29 8.98
N LEU A 382 1.86 -13.77 7.76
CA LEU A 382 2.86 -12.88 7.17
C LEU A 382 2.32 -11.45 7.25
N ARG A 383 2.99 -10.56 7.97
CA ARG A 383 2.58 -9.16 8.12
C ARG A 383 3.61 -8.24 7.48
N TRP A 384 3.17 -7.38 6.57
CA TRP A 384 4.08 -6.45 5.94
C TRP A 384 3.55 -5.05 5.77
N GLY A 385 4.47 -4.10 5.90
CA GLY A 385 4.20 -2.70 5.68
C GLY A 385 5.48 -1.89 5.67
N GLY A 386 5.89 -1.49 4.47
CA GLY A 386 7.23 -0.96 4.19
C GLY A 386 8.14 -2.02 3.59
N GLY A 387 8.94 -1.63 2.59
CA GLY A 387 9.92 -2.52 1.93
C GLY A 387 9.41 -3.33 0.74
N THR A 388 10.25 -4.24 0.27
CA THR A 388 10.05 -5.06 -0.93
C THR A 388 10.06 -6.56 -0.61
N LEU A 389 9.04 -7.29 -1.06
CA LEU A 389 9.06 -8.75 -1.14
C LEU A 389 9.52 -9.18 -2.54
N ALA A 390 10.49 -10.08 -2.60
CA ALA A 390 10.99 -10.67 -3.84
C ALA A 390 11.33 -12.15 -3.64
N SER A 391 11.61 -12.86 -4.73
CA SER A 391 12.05 -14.26 -4.70
C SER A 391 13.08 -14.53 -5.79
N THR A 392 13.89 -15.58 -5.61
CA THR A 392 14.90 -16.03 -6.60
C THR A 392 14.38 -17.14 -7.52
N ALA A 393 13.19 -17.68 -7.24
CA ALA A 393 12.45 -18.64 -8.05
C ALA A 393 10.94 -18.32 -7.92
N PRO A 394 10.06 -18.88 -8.78
CA PRO A 394 8.61 -18.72 -8.59
C PRO A 394 8.20 -19.13 -7.17
N LEU A 395 7.43 -18.27 -6.50
CA LEU A 395 7.11 -18.40 -5.08
C LEU A 395 5.60 -18.51 -4.89
N THR A 396 5.15 -19.52 -4.16
CA THR A 396 3.79 -19.58 -3.62
C THR A 396 3.80 -19.20 -2.14
N VAL A 397 3.12 -18.11 -1.80
CA VAL A 397 2.91 -17.64 -0.42
C VAL A 397 1.58 -18.22 0.06
N ASN A 398 1.64 -19.22 0.94
CA ASN A 398 0.46 -19.86 1.52
C ASN A 398 -0.06 -19.13 2.76
N ASN A 399 0.76 -18.26 3.35
CA ASN A 399 0.44 -17.54 4.57
C ASN A 399 -0.70 -16.53 4.32
N THR A 400 -1.66 -16.48 5.24
CA THR A 400 -2.55 -15.32 5.34
C THR A 400 -1.71 -14.09 5.63
N SER A 401 -1.99 -13.04 4.87
CA SER A 401 -1.08 -11.94 4.65
C SER A 401 -1.73 -10.63 5.06
N VAL A 402 -1.20 -9.99 6.10
CA VAL A 402 -1.74 -8.74 6.65
C VAL A 402 -0.93 -7.56 6.14
N LEU A 403 -1.61 -6.66 5.44
CA LEU A 403 -1.04 -5.48 4.80
C LEU A 403 -1.23 -4.26 5.72
N THR A 404 -0.14 -3.63 6.19
CA THR A 404 -0.22 -2.54 7.17
C THR A 404 0.22 -1.16 6.65
N ASN A 405 1.31 -1.05 5.86
CA ASN A 405 1.77 0.20 5.22
C ASN A 405 2.20 -0.06 3.77
N LEU A 406 2.36 0.97 2.92
CA LEU A 406 2.79 0.81 1.52
C LEU A 406 3.99 -0.14 1.41
N SER A 407 3.87 -1.14 0.54
CA SER A 407 4.92 -2.12 0.26
C SER A 407 5.04 -2.35 -1.24
N THR A 408 6.13 -3.00 -1.64
CA THR A 408 6.40 -3.39 -3.01
C THR A 408 6.51 -4.89 -3.14
N ILE A 409 5.81 -5.49 -4.11
CA ILE A 409 6.16 -6.80 -4.65
C ILE A 409 7.09 -6.53 -5.84
N GLY A 410 8.27 -7.14 -5.89
CA GLY A 410 9.26 -6.85 -6.93
C GLY A 410 10.10 -8.05 -7.34
N GLY A 411 11.08 -7.80 -8.20
CA GLY A 411 12.00 -8.80 -8.72
C GLY A 411 11.53 -9.46 -10.03
N SER A 412 12.24 -10.51 -10.44
CA SER A 412 12.10 -11.13 -11.76
C SER A 412 11.18 -12.36 -11.80
N GLN A 413 10.55 -12.71 -10.67
CA GLN A 413 9.83 -13.97 -10.53
C GLN A 413 8.35 -13.75 -10.22
N THR A 414 7.50 -14.64 -10.72
CA THR A 414 6.09 -14.69 -10.31
C THR A 414 5.98 -15.06 -8.84
N ILE A 415 5.26 -14.21 -8.10
CA ILE A 415 4.82 -14.48 -6.74
C ILE A 415 3.32 -14.75 -6.77
N THR A 416 2.91 -15.89 -6.25
CA THR A 416 1.52 -16.33 -6.14
C THR A 416 1.09 -16.30 -4.68
N PHE A 417 0.17 -15.41 -4.33
CA PHE A 417 -0.48 -15.39 -3.02
C PHE A 417 -1.64 -16.38 -3.00
N ALA A 418 -1.40 -17.58 -2.47
CA ALA A 418 -2.44 -18.59 -2.24
C ALA A 418 -3.19 -18.33 -0.93
N GLY A 419 -2.52 -17.77 0.08
CA GLY A 419 -3.17 -17.25 1.29
C GLY A 419 -3.89 -15.92 1.02
N GLN A 420 -4.93 -15.64 1.81
CA GLN A 420 -5.72 -14.40 1.67
C GLN A 420 -4.87 -13.17 2.00
N LEU A 421 -4.99 -12.13 1.19
CA LEU A 421 -4.50 -10.79 1.52
C LEU A 421 -5.56 -10.03 2.33
N GLN A 422 -5.17 -9.41 3.43
CA GLN A 422 -6.06 -8.63 4.29
C GLN A 422 -5.48 -7.25 4.51
N TYR A 423 -6.19 -6.22 4.07
CA TYR A 423 -5.82 -4.85 4.41
C TYR A 423 -6.33 -4.49 5.80
N ASN A 424 -5.43 -4.19 6.73
CA ASN A 424 -5.75 -3.84 8.12
C ASN A 424 -5.00 -2.58 8.62
N GLY A 425 -4.77 -1.60 7.73
CA GLY A 425 -4.14 -0.32 8.07
C GLY A 425 -5.17 0.78 8.35
N THR A 426 -4.76 1.87 8.99
CA THR A 426 -5.69 2.93 9.46
C THR A 426 -6.02 4.00 8.42
N THR A 427 -5.47 3.94 7.21
CA THR A 427 -5.64 4.94 6.14
C THR A 427 -6.04 4.30 4.81
N ASP A 428 -5.99 5.01 3.69
CA ASP A 428 -5.96 4.37 2.37
C ASP A 428 -4.62 3.65 2.15
N ARG A 429 -4.63 2.59 1.34
CA ARG A 429 -3.43 1.84 0.96
C ARG A 429 -3.10 2.06 -0.50
N THR A 430 -1.80 2.10 -0.79
CA THR A 430 -1.28 1.82 -2.14
C THR A 430 -0.30 0.65 -2.05
N GLU A 431 -0.56 -0.43 -2.78
CA GLU A 431 0.38 -1.55 -2.95
C GLU A 431 1.06 -1.43 -4.30
N ARG A 432 2.39 -1.55 -4.32
CA ARG A 432 3.17 -1.42 -5.54
C ARG A 432 3.53 -2.81 -6.09
N PHE A 433 3.01 -3.15 -7.26
CA PHE A 433 3.45 -4.30 -8.05
C PHE A 433 4.49 -3.79 -9.05
N SER A 434 5.75 -4.17 -8.89
CA SER A 434 6.87 -3.71 -9.74
C SER A 434 7.85 -4.83 -10.02
N GLN A 435 7.31 -5.96 -10.48
CA GLN A 435 8.11 -7.03 -11.06
C GLN A 435 8.61 -6.63 -12.45
N ASP A 436 9.59 -7.37 -12.96
CA ASP A 436 10.11 -7.19 -14.32
C ASP A 436 9.02 -7.40 -15.38
N ALA A 437 9.22 -6.83 -16.57
CA ALA A 437 8.26 -6.93 -17.66
C ALA A 437 7.94 -8.39 -18.03
N GLY A 438 6.66 -8.70 -18.23
CA GLY A 438 6.17 -10.06 -18.52
C GLY A 438 6.00 -10.95 -17.28
N VAL A 439 6.37 -10.49 -16.09
CA VAL A 439 6.13 -11.18 -14.82
C VAL A 439 4.80 -10.72 -14.23
N VAL A 440 3.93 -11.68 -13.93
CA VAL A 440 2.61 -11.42 -13.35
C VAL A 440 2.59 -11.92 -11.90
N THR A 441 2.24 -11.04 -10.96
CA THR A 441 1.85 -11.45 -9.61
C THR A 441 0.45 -12.06 -9.63
N GLN A 442 0.25 -13.19 -8.96
CA GLN A 442 -1.05 -13.85 -8.88
C GLN A 442 -1.62 -13.75 -7.47
N VAL A 443 -2.88 -13.32 -7.34
CA VAL A 443 -3.62 -13.29 -6.08
C VAL A 443 -4.74 -14.33 -6.15
N ASN A 444 -4.46 -15.50 -5.59
CA ASN A 444 -5.34 -16.67 -5.62
C ASN A 444 -6.09 -16.87 -4.28
N GLY A 445 -5.62 -16.29 -3.18
CA GLY A 445 -6.29 -16.33 -1.87
C GLY A 445 -7.38 -15.28 -1.67
N GLY A 446 -7.56 -14.37 -2.64
CA GLY A 446 -8.46 -13.21 -2.53
C GLY A 446 -7.86 -12.05 -1.73
N LEU A 447 -8.59 -10.93 -1.70
CA LEU A 447 -8.21 -9.71 -1.00
C LEU A 447 -9.39 -9.16 -0.20
N VAL A 448 -9.19 -8.82 1.07
CA VAL A 448 -10.14 -8.06 1.88
C VAL A 448 -9.67 -6.60 1.96
N ILE A 449 -10.36 -5.67 1.28
CA ILE A 449 -10.00 -4.25 1.21
C ILE A 449 -10.28 -3.52 2.51
N SER A 450 -11.42 -3.80 3.15
CA SER A 450 -11.78 -3.14 4.39
C SER A 450 -12.16 -4.13 5.47
N THR A 451 -11.61 -3.91 6.66
CA THR A 451 -11.87 -4.70 7.85
C THR A 451 -12.67 -3.94 8.91
N ASP A 452 -12.62 -2.60 8.94
CA ASP A 452 -13.19 -1.79 10.03
C ASP A 452 -13.71 -0.39 9.66
N ALA A 453 -13.39 0.14 8.47
CA ALA A 453 -13.70 1.51 8.04
C ALA A 453 -13.73 1.61 6.51
N PRO A 454 -14.47 2.56 5.90
CA PRO A 454 -14.39 2.77 4.46
C PRO A 454 -12.95 3.13 4.04
N ARG A 455 -12.42 2.47 3.01
CA ARG A 455 -11.00 2.56 2.62
C ARG A 455 -10.83 2.46 1.12
N VAL A 456 -9.78 3.10 0.60
CA VAL A 456 -9.29 2.87 -0.76
C VAL A 456 -8.11 1.91 -0.74
N PHE A 457 -8.19 0.83 -1.54
CA PHE A 457 -7.04 0.00 -1.87
C PHE A 457 -6.57 0.32 -3.29
N ALA A 458 -5.39 0.90 -3.40
CA ALA A 458 -4.80 1.25 -4.67
C ALA A 458 -3.75 0.23 -5.14
N ILE A 459 -3.85 -0.16 -6.40
CA ILE A 459 -2.85 -0.94 -7.12
C ILE A 459 -1.96 0.04 -7.89
N ALA A 460 -0.65 0.01 -7.65
CA ALA A 460 0.32 0.88 -8.30
C ALA A 460 1.55 0.10 -8.80
N GLY A 461 2.48 0.81 -9.42
CA GLY A 461 3.75 0.26 -9.89
C GLY A 461 3.75 -0.07 -11.39
N THR A 462 4.83 -0.68 -11.86
CA THR A 462 5.05 -0.94 -13.28
C THR A 462 4.76 -2.38 -13.70
N GLY A 463 4.55 -3.28 -12.74
CA GLY A 463 4.34 -4.70 -12.96
C GLY A 463 2.86 -5.07 -13.18
N GLU A 464 2.62 -6.31 -13.57
CA GLU A 464 1.28 -6.85 -13.79
C GLU A 464 0.78 -7.65 -12.58
N VAL A 465 -0.53 -7.59 -12.34
CA VAL A 465 -1.19 -8.37 -11.28
C VAL A 465 -2.49 -8.98 -11.79
N ALA A 466 -2.74 -10.23 -11.42
CA ALA A 466 -4.00 -10.92 -11.68
C ALA A 466 -4.68 -11.34 -10.37
N PHE A 467 -5.91 -10.87 -10.17
CA PHE A 467 -6.78 -11.29 -9.06
C PHE A 467 -7.68 -12.43 -9.54
N ASN A 468 -7.35 -13.64 -9.09
CA ASN A 468 -8.01 -14.88 -9.49
C ASN A 468 -9.07 -15.34 -8.46
N SER A 469 -9.18 -14.61 -7.35
CA SER A 469 -10.17 -14.82 -6.31
C SER A 469 -10.78 -13.47 -5.90
N PRO A 470 -12.00 -13.47 -5.31
CA PRO A 470 -12.72 -12.25 -5.01
C PRO A 470 -11.93 -11.25 -4.18
N ILE A 471 -12.10 -9.98 -4.56
CA ILE A 471 -11.85 -8.82 -3.74
C ILE A 471 -13.14 -8.50 -2.99
N SER A 472 -13.06 -8.43 -1.66
CA SER A 472 -14.20 -8.26 -0.77
C SER A 472 -13.94 -7.20 0.30
N GLU A 473 -14.94 -7.00 1.15
CA GLU A 473 -14.90 -6.09 2.28
C GLU A 473 -15.68 -6.68 3.45
N THR A 474 -15.48 -6.12 4.63
CA THR A 474 -16.33 -6.38 5.78
C THR A 474 -17.65 -5.62 5.59
N PRO A 475 -18.81 -6.28 5.79
CA PRO A 475 -20.12 -5.65 5.58
C PRO A 475 -20.26 -4.33 6.35
N GLY A 476 -20.76 -3.30 5.67
CA GLY A 476 -20.93 -1.97 6.24
C GLY A 476 -19.69 -1.08 6.17
N GLN A 477 -18.59 -1.55 5.57
CA GLN A 477 -17.36 -0.78 5.39
C GLN A 477 -16.98 -0.70 3.90
N PRO A 478 -17.59 0.23 3.13
CA PRO A 478 -17.37 0.33 1.69
C PRO A 478 -15.90 0.48 1.31
N GLY A 479 -15.39 -0.51 0.58
CA GLY A 479 -14.05 -0.51 -0.01
C GLY A 479 -14.07 0.01 -1.44
N THR A 480 -13.21 0.97 -1.74
CA THR A 480 -12.97 1.42 -3.13
C THR A 480 -11.72 0.74 -3.67
N LEU A 481 -11.81 0.18 -4.88
CA LEU A 481 -10.64 -0.26 -5.61
C LEU A 481 -10.11 0.90 -6.48
N ARG A 482 -8.82 1.21 -6.38
CA ARG A 482 -8.17 2.23 -7.21
C ARG A 482 -7.03 1.64 -8.05
N ILE A 483 -7.00 1.95 -9.34
CA ILE A 483 -5.89 1.63 -10.22
C ILE A 483 -5.08 2.91 -10.44
N ALA A 484 -3.85 2.88 -9.96
CA ALA A 484 -2.85 3.96 -10.07
C ALA A 484 -1.50 3.36 -10.50
N SER A 485 -1.58 2.39 -11.41
CA SER A 485 -0.45 1.60 -11.93
C SER A 485 -0.04 2.13 -13.31
N ASP A 486 1.17 1.79 -13.73
CA ASP A 486 1.61 1.87 -15.13
C ASP A 486 1.48 0.50 -15.82
N GLY A 487 1.29 -0.58 -15.04
CA GLY A 487 1.03 -1.93 -15.52
C GLY A 487 -0.47 -2.26 -15.66
N THR A 488 -0.74 -3.54 -15.96
CA THR A 488 -2.12 -4.07 -16.08
C THR A 488 -2.56 -4.77 -14.80
N ALA A 489 -3.71 -4.39 -14.26
CA ALA A 489 -4.43 -5.16 -13.24
C ALA A 489 -5.54 -5.97 -13.93
N THR A 490 -5.52 -7.30 -13.79
CA THR A 490 -6.53 -8.20 -14.36
C THR A 490 -7.44 -8.74 -13.27
N MET A 491 -8.75 -8.68 -13.48
CA MET A 491 -9.75 -9.25 -12.59
C MET A 491 -10.38 -10.47 -13.26
N ASN A 492 -10.28 -11.64 -12.62
CA ASN A 492 -10.81 -12.89 -13.14
C ASN A 492 -11.94 -13.47 -12.26
N ALA A 493 -12.25 -12.82 -11.14
CA ALA A 493 -13.27 -13.26 -10.19
C ALA A 493 -14.36 -12.21 -9.98
N ALA A 494 -15.55 -12.68 -9.56
CA ALA A 494 -16.62 -11.82 -9.10
C ALA A 494 -16.23 -11.15 -7.77
N ASN A 495 -16.27 -9.83 -7.74
CA ASN A 495 -15.85 -9.01 -6.61
C ASN A 495 -17.07 -8.42 -5.88
N THR A 496 -16.95 -8.18 -4.58
CA THR A 496 -18.09 -7.80 -3.72
C THR A 496 -17.93 -6.47 -3.00
N TYR A 497 -16.83 -5.74 -3.22
CA TYR A 497 -16.65 -4.41 -2.64
C TYR A 497 -17.71 -3.40 -3.13
N THR A 498 -18.11 -2.47 -2.26
CA THR A 498 -19.26 -1.57 -2.51
C THR A 498 -18.88 -0.09 -2.70
N GLY A 499 -17.61 0.27 -2.54
CA GLY A 499 -17.13 1.65 -2.73
C GLY A 499 -16.92 2.06 -4.19
N GLY A 500 -17.04 1.14 -5.14
CA GLY A 500 -16.84 1.37 -6.57
C GLY A 500 -15.39 1.20 -7.04
N THR A 501 -15.18 1.46 -8.33
CA THR A 501 -13.89 1.27 -9.01
C THR A 501 -13.39 2.60 -9.58
N ASN A 502 -12.20 3.04 -9.17
CA ASN A 502 -11.52 4.23 -9.70
C ASN A 502 -10.30 3.83 -10.55
N ILE A 503 -10.28 4.21 -11.81
CA ILE A 503 -9.20 3.95 -12.76
C ILE A 503 -8.48 5.26 -13.00
N ARG A 504 -7.53 5.57 -12.10
CA ARG A 504 -6.81 6.83 -12.10
C ARG A 504 -5.71 6.87 -13.17
N SER A 505 -4.99 5.77 -13.32
CA SER A 505 -3.98 5.56 -14.37
C SER A 505 -3.84 4.06 -14.70
N GLY A 506 -3.06 3.73 -15.72
CA GLY A 506 -2.78 2.33 -16.08
C GLY A 506 -3.97 1.62 -16.70
N ARG A 507 -3.94 0.28 -16.71
CA ARG A 507 -4.97 -0.54 -17.34
C ARG A 507 -5.64 -1.47 -16.34
N LEU A 508 -6.97 -1.42 -16.28
CA LEU A 508 -7.80 -2.44 -15.64
C LEU A 508 -8.39 -3.35 -16.70
N LYS A 509 -8.12 -4.65 -16.64
CA LYS A 509 -8.68 -5.67 -17.55
C LYS A 509 -9.76 -6.47 -16.85
N ILE A 510 -10.93 -6.59 -17.50
CA ILE A 510 -12.08 -7.35 -16.99
C ILE A 510 -12.71 -8.24 -18.08
N GLY A 511 -13.40 -9.29 -17.63
CA GLY A 511 -14.21 -10.17 -18.47
C GLY A 511 -15.73 -10.01 -18.26
N SER A 512 -16.16 -9.45 -17.13
CA SER A 512 -17.58 -9.33 -16.75
C SER A 512 -17.82 -8.17 -15.78
N ASP A 513 -19.07 -7.70 -15.66
CA ASP A 513 -19.46 -6.61 -14.76
C ASP A 513 -19.15 -6.87 -13.28
N ASP A 514 -19.31 -8.11 -12.84
CA ASP A 514 -19.07 -8.52 -11.45
C ASP A 514 -17.59 -8.41 -11.06
N ASN A 515 -16.67 -8.27 -12.03
CA ASN A 515 -15.27 -7.95 -11.75
C ASN A 515 -15.08 -6.53 -11.18
N LEU A 516 -16.08 -5.65 -11.30
CA LEU A 516 -16.01 -4.24 -10.87
C LEU A 516 -16.62 -3.98 -9.49
N GLY A 517 -16.87 -5.05 -8.70
CA GLY A 517 -17.44 -4.98 -7.37
C GLY A 517 -18.95 -5.21 -7.37
N ALA A 518 -19.63 -4.87 -6.28
CA ALA A 518 -21.07 -5.03 -6.17
C ALA A 518 -21.82 -4.24 -7.26
N ALA A 519 -22.93 -4.82 -7.75
CA ALA A 519 -23.75 -4.20 -8.80
C ALA A 519 -24.25 -2.81 -8.38
N GLY A 520 -24.34 -1.89 -9.34
CA GLY A 520 -24.79 -0.51 -9.12
C GLY A 520 -23.73 0.44 -8.56
N THR A 521 -22.53 -0.04 -8.23
CA THR A 521 -21.43 0.85 -7.85
C THR A 521 -20.79 1.50 -9.09
N SER A 522 -20.34 2.74 -8.94
CA SER A 522 -19.84 3.54 -10.06
C SER A 522 -18.43 3.14 -10.51
N ILE A 523 -18.15 3.46 -11.76
CA ILE A 523 -16.80 3.48 -12.33
C ILE A 523 -16.38 4.94 -12.43
N SER A 524 -15.15 5.26 -12.08
CA SER A 524 -14.60 6.60 -12.28
C SER A 524 -13.24 6.57 -12.95
N PHE A 525 -12.97 7.54 -13.81
CA PHE A 525 -11.67 7.76 -14.44
C PHE A 525 -11.03 9.04 -13.92
N GLY A 526 -9.75 8.96 -13.58
CA GLY A 526 -8.99 10.10 -13.07
C GLY A 526 -9.31 10.47 -11.62
N SER A 527 -8.98 11.70 -11.24
CA SER A 527 -9.23 12.31 -9.94
C SER A 527 -9.47 13.82 -10.05
N SER A 528 -10.05 14.43 -9.01
CA SER A 528 -10.22 15.88 -8.98
C SER A 528 -8.93 16.61 -8.59
N GLY A 529 -8.70 17.78 -9.18
CA GLY A 529 -7.78 18.81 -8.68
C GLY A 529 -6.37 18.81 -9.24
N THR A 530 -5.83 17.72 -9.79
CA THR A 530 -4.52 17.73 -10.45
C THR A 530 -4.54 16.82 -11.66
N LEU A 531 -4.31 17.42 -12.84
CA LEU A 531 -4.16 16.70 -14.09
C LEU A 531 -2.94 15.78 -14.05
N LEU A 532 -3.16 14.49 -14.25
CA LEU A 532 -2.15 13.47 -14.43
C LEU A 532 -1.63 13.45 -15.87
N ALA A 533 -0.38 13.04 -16.05
CA ALA A 533 0.22 12.90 -17.39
C ALA A 533 -0.40 11.78 -18.23
N THR A 534 -1.04 10.80 -17.58
CA THR A 534 -1.63 9.63 -18.22
C THR A 534 -2.97 9.31 -17.58
N SER A 535 -4.00 9.09 -18.41
CA SER A 535 -5.33 8.69 -17.95
C SER A 535 -5.46 7.17 -17.82
N GLY A 536 -6.46 6.73 -17.06
CA GLY A 536 -6.76 5.31 -16.87
C GLY A 536 -7.46 4.68 -18.07
N THR A 537 -7.21 3.39 -18.30
CA THR A 537 -7.90 2.57 -19.32
C THR A 537 -8.66 1.41 -18.68
N LEU A 538 -9.96 1.29 -18.98
CA LEU A 538 -10.74 0.09 -18.75
C LEU A 538 -10.74 -0.76 -20.01
N LEU A 539 -10.00 -1.88 -20.01
CA LEU A 539 -9.97 -2.86 -21.10
C LEU A 539 -10.98 -3.97 -20.81
N VAL A 540 -11.85 -4.23 -21.77
CA VAL A 540 -13.00 -5.12 -21.59
C VAL A 540 -12.95 -6.20 -22.63
N THR A 541 -12.71 -7.43 -22.17
CA THR A 541 -12.44 -8.60 -23.02
C THR A 541 -13.57 -9.62 -23.05
N GLY A 542 -14.65 -9.41 -22.29
CA GLY A 542 -15.87 -10.23 -22.32
C GLY A 542 -17.13 -9.37 -22.54
N GLY A 543 -18.28 -10.02 -22.69
CA GLY A 543 -19.55 -9.35 -23.00
C GLY A 543 -20.26 -8.74 -21.79
N VAL A 544 -20.89 -7.58 -22.01
CA VAL A 544 -21.75 -6.77 -21.11
C VAL A 544 -21.15 -6.37 -19.76
N ILE A 545 -20.96 -5.06 -19.59
CA ILE A 545 -20.85 -4.40 -18.28
C ILE A 545 -22.27 -3.91 -17.91
N GLY A 546 -22.66 -3.99 -16.65
CA GLY A 546 -24.01 -3.71 -16.18
C GLY A 546 -24.43 -2.24 -16.35
N THR A 547 -25.47 -1.81 -15.62
CA THR A 547 -26.02 -0.45 -15.68
C THR A 547 -25.22 0.58 -14.85
N ARG A 548 -23.89 0.41 -14.74
CA ARG A 548 -23.06 1.25 -13.88
C ARG A 548 -22.90 2.65 -14.45
N ASP A 549 -23.01 3.64 -13.58
CA ASP A 549 -22.66 5.02 -13.94
C ASP A 549 -21.14 5.17 -14.06
N VAL A 550 -20.73 5.98 -15.03
CA VAL A 550 -19.33 6.33 -15.30
C VAL A 550 -19.11 7.81 -15.06
N VAL A 551 -18.12 8.13 -14.24
CA VAL A 551 -17.68 9.51 -13.96
C VAL A 551 -16.29 9.74 -14.55
N VAL A 552 -16.11 10.79 -15.34
CA VAL A 552 -14.85 11.14 -16.00
C VAL A 552 -14.34 12.45 -15.42
N PHE A 553 -13.35 12.39 -14.54
CA PHE A 553 -12.67 13.57 -14.00
C PHE A 553 -11.75 14.21 -15.05
N GLU A 554 -11.16 15.37 -14.73
CA GLU A 554 -10.42 16.23 -15.66
C GLU A 554 -9.28 15.51 -16.41
N ASP A 555 -8.68 14.48 -15.80
CA ASP A 555 -7.67 13.61 -16.43
C ASP A 555 -8.16 12.90 -17.70
N GLY A 556 -9.48 12.79 -17.85
CA GLY A 556 -10.10 11.94 -18.87
C GLY A 556 -9.99 10.45 -18.53
N GLY A 557 -10.40 9.63 -19.47
CA GLY A 557 -10.34 8.18 -19.33
C GLY A 557 -10.56 7.47 -20.65
N THR A 558 -10.02 6.25 -20.76
CA THR A 558 -10.20 5.39 -21.92
C THR A 558 -11.03 4.19 -21.55
N LEU A 559 -12.04 3.92 -22.37
CA LEU A 559 -12.81 2.70 -22.36
C LEU A 559 -12.47 1.95 -23.64
N ASP A 560 -11.89 0.77 -23.50
CA ASP A 560 -11.42 -0.04 -24.62
C ASP A 560 -12.22 -1.35 -24.71
N ALA A 561 -12.99 -1.46 -25.80
CA ALA A 561 -13.86 -2.58 -26.09
C ALA A 561 -13.26 -3.44 -27.21
N ASP A 562 -12.41 -4.39 -26.83
CA ASP A 562 -11.60 -5.21 -27.75
C ASP A 562 -12.44 -6.28 -28.49
N GLY A 563 -13.21 -5.85 -29.50
CA GLY A 563 -13.91 -6.71 -30.47
C GLY A 563 -15.19 -7.40 -29.99
N ALA A 564 -15.48 -7.46 -28.69
CA ALA A 564 -16.76 -7.91 -28.16
C ALA A 564 -17.82 -6.78 -28.14
N PRO A 565 -19.13 -7.05 -28.27
CA PRO A 565 -20.16 -6.05 -28.04
C PRO A 565 -20.08 -5.58 -26.60
N PHE A 566 -19.57 -4.36 -26.43
CA PHE A 566 -19.45 -3.71 -25.16
C PHE A 566 -20.76 -2.96 -24.85
N VAL A 567 -21.18 -2.98 -23.59
CA VAL A 567 -22.45 -2.41 -23.13
C VAL A 567 -22.18 -1.82 -21.77
N THR A 568 -22.50 -0.56 -21.51
CA THR A 568 -22.55 0.04 -20.15
C THR A 568 -23.84 0.82 -20.01
N SER A 569 -24.91 0.19 -19.52
CA SER A 569 -26.26 0.79 -19.59
C SER A 569 -26.55 1.92 -18.57
N GLY A 570 -25.51 2.56 -18.02
CA GLY A 570 -25.59 3.70 -17.11
C GLY A 570 -25.41 5.07 -17.76
N THR A 571 -25.34 6.12 -16.94
CA THR A 571 -25.01 7.48 -17.38
C THR A 571 -23.50 7.68 -17.47
N ILE A 572 -23.05 8.52 -18.40
CA ILE A 572 -21.64 8.94 -18.49
C ILE A 572 -21.57 10.44 -18.25
N THR A 573 -20.82 10.88 -17.24
CA THR A 573 -20.78 12.28 -16.80
C THR A 573 -19.37 12.73 -16.41
N GLY A 574 -19.12 14.04 -16.33
CA GLY A 574 -17.94 14.61 -15.69
C GLY A 574 -17.15 15.59 -16.55
N PRO A 575 -16.24 16.39 -15.98
CA PRO A 575 -15.57 17.48 -16.70
C PRO A 575 -14.51 17.01 -17.72
N GLY A 576 -14.01 15.78 -17.63
CA GLY A 576 -12.97 15.30 -18.55
C GLY A 576 -13.49 14.70 -19.85
N ALA A 577 -12.57 14.39 -20.75
CA ALA A 577 -12.86 13.73 -22.01
C ALA A 577 -12.89 12.20 -21.87
N LEU A 578 -13.95 11.57 -22.38
CA LEU A 578 -14.03 10.11 -22.52
C LEU A 578 -13.47 9.70 -23.89
N THR A 579 -12.56 8.74 -23.90
CA THR A 579 -12.07 8.09 -25.12
C THR A 579 -12.66 6.68 -25.23
N LYS A 580 -13.36 6.41 -26.34
CA LYS A 580 -13.81 5.07 -26.72
C LYS A 580 -12.83 4.47 -27.73
N HIS A 581 -12.21 3.36 -27.35
CA HIS A 581 -11.35 2.52 -28.20
C HIS A 581 -11.95 1.13 -28.43
N GLY A 582 -11.34 0.37 -29.34
CA GLY A 582 -11.75 -0.97 -29.72
C GLY A 582 -13.02 -1.00 -30.60
N ALA A 583 -13.15 -2.05 -31.42
CA ALA A 583 -14.22 -2.16 -32.42
C ALA A 583 -15.63 -2.39 -31.83
N GLY A 584 -15.74 -2.70 -30.54
CA GLY A 584 -17.02 -2.95 -29.88
C GLY A 584 -17.93 -1.72 -29.79
N VAL A 585 -19.19 -1.95 -29.42
CA VAL A 585 -20.20 -0.90 -29.15
C VAL A 585 -20.04 -0.38 -27.73
N LEU A 586 -20.35 0.86 -27.41
CA LEU A 586 -20.53 1.40 -26.05
C LEU A 586 -21.93 1.97 -26.00
N VAL A 587 -22.85 1.31 -25.31
CA VAL A 587 -24.21 1.84 -25.10
C VAL A 587 -24.21 2.67 -23.82
N ALA A 588 -24.88 3.82 -23.77
CA ALA A 588 -25.07 4.67 -22.58
C ALA A 588 -26.45 5.35 -22.58
N LYS A 589 -26.94 5.83 -21.43
CA LYS A 589 -28.19 6.60 -21.36
C LYS A 589 -28.09 7.99 -21.96
N HIS A 590 -26.94 8.62 -21.75
CA HIS A 590 -26.52 9.89 -22.32
C HIS A 590 -25.03 10.07 -22.04
N VAL A 591 -24.35 10.91 -22.81
CA VAL A 591 -22.97 11.33 -22.54
C VAL A 591 -22.96 12.80 -22.18
N ARG A 592 -22.48 13.12 -20.97
CA ARG A 592 -22.41 14.48 -20.43
C ARG A 592 -21.01 14.81 -19.93
N THR A 593 -20.06 14.90 -20.86
CA THR A 593 -18.62 14.99 -20.58
C THR A 593 -17.95 16.21 -21.21
N GLY A 594 -16.79 16.63 -20.69
CA GLY A 594 -15.98 17.70 -21.31
C GLY A 594 -15.47 17.35 -22.71
N GLY A 595 -15.49 16.08 -23.09
CA GLY A 595 -15.29 15.64 -24.46
C GLY A 595 -15.67 14.18 -24.68
N LEU A 596 -15.83 13.80 -25.94
CA LEU A 596 -16.04 12.43 -26.41
C LEU A 596 -15.16 12.17 -27.63
N HIS A 597 -14.19 11.26 -27.48
CA HIS A 597 -13.32 10.80 -28.56
C HIS A 597 -13.72 9.37 -28.95
N VAL A 598 -14.29 9.18 -30.14
CA VAL A 598 -14.68 7.86 -30.65
C VAL A 598 -13.61 7.38 -31.64
N ASN A 599 -12.62 6.64 -31.13
CA ASN A 599 -11.47 6.20 -31.92
C ASN A 599 -11.76 4.92 -32.72
N ALA A 600 -12.69 4.08 -32.26
CA ALA A 600 -13.14 2.89 -32.97
C ALA A 600 -14.53 2.42 -32.49
N GLY A 601 -15.20 1.65 -33.33
CA GLY A 601 -16.49 1.03 -33.01
C GLY A 601 -17.64 2.04 -32.95
N ILE A 602 -18.58 1.80 -32.03
CA ILE A 602 -19.81 2.59 -31.90
C ILE A 602 -19.92 3.10 -30.47
N VAL A 603 -20.31 4.35 -30.27
CA VAL A 603 -20.97 4.83 -29.05
C VAL A 603 -22.45 4.99 -29.38
N GLY A 604 -23.35 4.39 -28.64
CA GLY A 604 -24.79 4.44 -28.87
C GLY A 604 -25.52 4.97 -27.65
N ILE A 605 -26.49 5.87 -27.85
CA ILE A 605 -27.38 6.34 -26.80
C ILE A 605 -28.64 5.48 -26.81
N THR A 606 -29.07 5.00 -25.63
CA THR A 606 -30.33 4.26 -25.51
C THR A 606 -31.51 5.16 -25.88
N PRO A 607 -32.52 4.66 -26.62
CA PRO A 607 -33.66 5.49 -26.99
C PRO A 607 -34.40 6.11 -25.79
N ASN A 608 -34.52 7.43 -25.80
CA ASN A 608 -35.22 8.23 -24.80
C ASN A 608 -35.34 9.68 -25.29
N GLY A 609 -36.09 9.91 -26.39
CA GLY A 609 -36.26 11.22 -27.05
C GLY A 609 -36.85 12.38 -26.21
N ALA A 610 -36.82 12.30 -24.88
CA ALA A 610 -37.03 13.41 -23.95
C ALA A 610 -35.70 14.08 -23.54
N ALA A 611 -35.78 15.25 -22.89
CA ALA A 611 -34.61 15.97 -22.37
C ALA A 611 -33.70 15.14 -21.44
N ALA A 612 -34.26 14.13 -20.76
CA ALA A 612 -33.49 13.21 -19.92
C ALA A 612 -32.49 12.35 -20.71
N GLY A 613 -32.76 12.04 -21.98
CA GLY A 613 -31.86 11.31 -22.88
C GLY A 613 -30.84 12.21 -23.60
N ALA A 614 -31.00 13.53 -23.51
CA ALA A 614 -30.15 14.47 -24.22
C ALA A 614 -28.70 14.45 -23.69
N SER A 615 -27.76 14.36 -24.64
CA SER A 615 -26.30 14.40 -24.38
C SER A 615 -25.78 15.84 -24.38
N ASN A 616 -24.75 16.12 -23.58
CA ASN A 616 -24.10 17.43 -23.53
C ASN A 616 -22.57 17.24 -23.47
N ILE A 617 -21.92 17.41 -24.60
CA ILE A 617 -20.52 17.06 -24.81
C ILE A 617 -19.75 18.36 -25.05
N GLY A 618 -18.54 18.48 -24.51
CA GLY A 618 -17.64 19.56 -24.92
C GLY A 618 -17.19 19.41 -26.37
N SER A 619 -16.03 18.78 -26.57
CA SER A 619 -15.53 18.45 -27.91
C SER A 619 -15.92 17.02 -28.32
N LEU A 620 -16.48 16.85 -29.51
CA LEU A 620 -16.66 15.56 -30.17
C LEU A 620 -15.57 15.37 -31.22
N THR A 621 -14.88 14.24 -31.19
CA THR A 621 -14.06 13.78 -32.31
C THR A 621 -14.39 12.34 -32.63
N ILE A 622 -14.61 12.04 -33.91
CA ILE A 622 -14.79 10.67 -34.41
C ILE A 622 -13.61 10.37 -35.33
N ALA A 623 -13.00 9.18 -35.18
CA ALA A 623 -11.90 8.71 -36.02
C ALA A 623 -12.21 8.87 -37.51
N GLY A 624 -11.19 9.24 -38.30
CA GLY A 624 -11.35 9.60 -39.72
C GLY A 624 -11.71 11.07 -39.97
N GLY A 625 -12.13 11.79 -38.92
CA GLY A 625 -12.50 13.21 -39.01
C GLY A 625 -13.88 13.44 -39.64
N PRO A 626 -14.33 14.71 -39.75
CA PRO A 626 -15.70 15.05 -40.16
C PRO A 626 -16.08 14.62 -41.58
N SER A 627 -15.11 14.59 -42.51
CA SER A 627 -15.38 14.32 -43.93
C SER A 627 -15.37 12.83 -44.31
N ALA A 628 -14.75 11.97 -43.49
CA ALA A 628 -14.64 10.54 -43.75
C ALA A 628 -14.54 9.74 -42.44
N PRO A 629 -15.54 9.84 -41.55
CA PRO A 629 -15.52 9.14 -40.28
C PRO A 629 -15.42 7.63 -40.48
N THR A 630 -14.75 6.95 -39.55
CA THR A 630 -14.57 5.48 -39.54
C THR A 630 -15.17 4.82 -38.30
N ALA A 631 -15.63 5.62 -37.34
CA ALA A 631 -16.35 5.18 -36.14
C ALA A 631 -17.71 5.88 -36.05
N ARG A 632 -18.59 5.46 -35.13
CA ARG A 632 -19.96 5.96 -35.05
C ARG A 632 -20.29 6.48 -33.65
N PHE A 633 -20.93 7.64 -33.58
CA PHE A 633 -21.71 8.06 -32.43
C PHE A 633 -23.19 8.06 -32.84
N ASP A 634 -23.99 7.14 -32.30
CA ASP A 634 -25.40 6.95 -32.64
C ASP A 634 -26.29 7.52 -31.53
N LEU A 635 -27.08 8.53 -31.86
CA LEU A 635 -28.00 9.18 -30.92
C LEU A 635 -29.33 8.44 -30.76
N ALA A 636 -29.64 7.44 -31.58
CA ALA A 636 -30.98 6.88 -31.68
C ALA A 636 -32.03 7.99 -31.88
N ASP A 637 -32.99 8.16 -30.98
CA ASP A 637 -34.02 9.22 -31.01
C ASP A 637 -33.71 10.40 -30.08
N ASN A 638 -32.47 10.50 -29.58
CA ASN A 638 -32.07 11.49 -28.60
C ASN A 638 -31.45 12.75 -29.24
N ASP A 639 -31.47 13.83 -28.45
CA ASP A 639 -30.89 15.11 -28.80
C ASP A 639 -29.47 15.25 -28.22
N ALA A 640 -28.67 16.17 -28.76
CA ALA A 640 -27.32 16.45 -28.27
C ALA A 640 -26.94 17.93 -28.34
N VAL A 641 -26.11 18.37 -27.40
CA VAL A 641 -25.43 19.66 -27.41
C VAL A 641 -23.92 19.43 -27.46
N PHE A 642 -23.23 20.20 -28.32
CA PHE A 642 -21.77 20.25 -28.38
C PHE A 642 -21.29 21.67 -28.08
N THR A 643 -20.49 21.86 -27.03
CA THR A 643 -20.07 23.22 -26.58
C THR A 643 -18.71 23.65 -27.14
N ALA A 644 -17.94 22.73 -27.72
CA ALA A 644 -16.62 23.00 -28.28
C ALA A 644 -16.36 22.28 -29.62
N THR A 645 -17.41 21.86 -30.33
CA THR A 645 -17.30 21.24 -31.67
C THR A 645 -17.87 22.20 -32.70
N PRO A 646 -17.12 22.60 -33.75
CA PRO A 646 -17.64 23.49 -34.78
C PRO A 646 -18.90 22.95 -35.45
N ARG A 647 -19.89 23.82 -35.70
CA ARG A 647 -21.14 23.42 -36.38
C ARG A 647 -20.90 22.71 -37.71
N ALA A 648 -19.95 23.19 -38.51
CA ALA A 648 -19.60 22.60 -39.80
C ALA A 648 -19.10 21.15 -39.67
N ASP A 649 -18.36 20.84 -38.60
CA ASP A 649 -17.88 19.49 -38.32
C ASP A 649 -19.03 18.58 -37.89
N VAL A 650 -19.90 19.07 -36.99
CA VAL A 650 -21.12 18.35 -36.58
C VAL A 650 -22.02 18.05 -37.78
N GLN A 651 -22.24 19.04 -38.65
CA GLN A 651 -23.00 18.86 -39.90
C GLN A 651 -22.36 17.82 -40.82
N SER A 652 -21.04 17.88 -41.00
CA SER A 652 -20.31 16.93 -41.86
C SER A 652 -20.41 15.50 -41.32
N TYR A 653 -20.28 15.31 -40.00
CA TYR A 653 -20.48 14.01 -39.36
C TYR A 653 -21.89 13.47 -39.58
N ILE A 654 -22.91 14.33 -39.51
CA ILE A 654 -24.31 13.94 -39.76
C ILE A 654 -24.50 13.60 -41.24
N ASN A 655 -24.04 14.44 -42.16
CA ASN A 655 -24.23 14.25 -43.60
C ASN A 655 -23.62 12.94 -44.09
N PHE A 656 -22.40 12.65 -43.64
CA PHE A 656 -21.73 11.40 -43.97
C PHE A 656 -22.51 10.20 -43.44
N ALA A 657 -22.95 10.24 -42.17
CA ALA A 657 -23.72 9.18 -41.55
C ALA A 657 -25.09 8.97 -42.23
N ARG A 658 -25.78 10.08 -42.56
CA ARG A 658 -27.12 10.13 -43.15
C ARG A 658 -27.15 9.42 -44.50
N ASN A 659 -26.16 9.65 -45.36
CA ASN A 659 -26.01 8.99 -46.67
C ASN A 659 -27.33 8.88 -47.44
N GLY A 660 -27.94 10.03 -47.76
CA GLY A 660 -29.23 10.09 -48.47
C GLY A 660 -30.43 9.52 -47.68
N GLY A 661 -30.35 9.50 -46.34
CA GLY A 661 -31.41 9.00 -45.45
C GLY A 661 -31.30 7.50 -45.14
N ALA A 662 -30.28 6.81 -45.64
CA ALA A 662 -30.03 5.39 -45.34
C ALA A 662 -29.46 5.16 -43.93
N TRP A 663 -28.76 6.14 -43.34
CA TRP A 663 -28.18 6.08 -41.99
C TRP A 663 -27.26 4.86 -41.75
N ASN A 664 -26.56 4.42 -42.79
CA ASN A 664 -25.77 3.20 -42.78
C ASN A 664 -24.25 3.43 -42.72
N GLN A 665 -23.80 4.69 -42.71
CA GLN A 665 -22.38 5.05 -42.65
C GLN A 665 -21.91 5.37 -41.21
N PRO A 666 -20.59 5.42 -40.97
CA PRO A 666 -20.00 6.02 -39.76
C PRO A 666 -20.33 7.52 -39.60
N GLY A 667 -19.97 8.13 -38.47
CA GLY A 667 -20.24 9.54 -38.15
C GLY A 667 -21.24 9.73 -37.01
N LEU A 668 -21.90 10.89 -36.98
CA LEU A 668 -22.96 11.21 -36.02
C LEU A 668 -24.30 10.72 -36.59
N SER A 669 -24.74 9.55 -36.14
CA SER A 669 -25.81 8.76 -36.74
C SER A 669 -27.08 8.73 -35.88
N SER A 670 -28.19 8.29 -36.46
CA SER A 670 -29.43 7.94 -35.75
C SER A 670 -29.98 6.60 -36.25
N SER A 671 -29.90 5.56 -35.42
CA SER A 671 -30.56 4.27 -35.68
C SER A 671 -32.08 4.37 -35.67
N SER A 672 -32.65 5.29 -34.89
CA SER A 672 -34.10 5.56 -34.90
C SER A 672 -34.55 6.15 -36.24
N ALA A 673 -33.81 7.10 -36.81
CA ALA A 673 -34.07 7.60 -38.17
C ALA A 673 -33.84 6.50 -39.24
N ALA A 674 -32.79 5.69 -39.07
CA ALA A 674 -32.52 4.53 -39.93
C ALA A 674 -33.67 3.51 -39.94
N SER A 675 -34.45 3.43 -38.85
CA SER A 675 -35.59 2.51 -38.71
C SER A 675 -36.96 3.19 -38.89
N SER A 676 -37.01 4.51 -39.07
CA SER A 676 -38.28 5.23 -39.18
C SER A 676 -39.04 4.81 -40.44
N VAL A 677 -40.34 4.55 -40.27
CA VAL A 677 -41.28 4.29 -41.36
C VAL A 677 -42.51 5.19 -41.14
N PRO A 678 -42.78 6.14 -42.04
CA PRO A 678 -42.02 6.49 -43.25
C PRO A 678 -40.65 7.15 -42.95
N LYS A 679 -39.86 7.42 -43.99
CA LYS A 679 -38.49 7.98 -43.91
C LYS A 679 -38.44 9.49 -43.65
N ASN A 680 -39.26 9.94 -42.71
CA ASN A 680 -39.50 11.36 -42.43
C ASN A 680 -38.71 11.92 -41.24
N LYS A 681 -37.87 11.13 -40.58
CA LYS A 681 -37.07 11.55 -39.42
C LYS A 681 -35.58 11.63 -39.76
N THR A 682 -34.88 12.53 -39.08
CA THR A 682 -33.47 12.85 -39.30
C THR A 682 -32.84 13.47 -38.05
N LEU A 683 -31.56 13.82 -38.15
CA LEU A 683 -30.90 14.73 -37.21
C LEU A 683 -30.75 16.10 -37.88
N GLY A 684 -31.36 17.11 -37.27
CA GLY A 684 -31.18 18.53 -37.65
C GLY A 684 -30.08 19.18 -36.81
N VAL A 685 -29.51 20.30 -37.29
CA VAL A 685 -28.45 21.02 -36.56
C VAL A 685 -28.59 22.55 -36.62
N LEU A 686 -28.59 23.16 -35.44
CA LEU A 686 -28.55 24.61 -35.27
C LEU A 686 -27.32 24.99 -34.43
N SER A 687 -26.69 26.11 -34.76
CA SER A 687 -25.81 26.81 -33.82
C SER A 687 -26.63 27.40 -32.67
N GLY A 688 -26.01 27.63 -31.53
CA GLY A 688 -26.66 28.30 -30.41
C GLY A 688 -27.04 29.74 -30.76
N ALA A 689 -26.30 30.40 -31.66
CA ALA A 689 -26.70 31.71 -32.19
C ALA A 689 -28.04 31.65 -32.93
N GLU A 690 -28.24 30.63 -33.78
CA GLU A 690 -29.51 30.43 -34.50
C GLU A 690 -30.64 30.05 -33.56
N TYR A 691 -30.42 29.08 -32.66
CA TYR A 691 -31.43 28.64 -31.70
C TYR A 691 -31.88 29.80 -30.80
N ASN A 692 -30.94 30.59 -30.27
CA ASN A 692 -31.25 31.74 -29.41
C ASN A 692 -31.97 32.87 -30.17
N ALA A 693 -31.81 32.97 -31.49
CA ALA A 693 -32.58 33.91 -32.30
C ALA A 693 -34.05 33.50 -32.43
N LEU A 694 -34.34 32.19 -32.40
CA LEU A 694 -35.69 31.64 -32.42
C LEU A 694 -36.35 31.66 -31.03
N TYR A 695 -35.58 31.31 -30.01
CA TYR A 695 -36.05 31.20 -28.64
C TYR A 695 -35.20 32.08 -27.70
N PRO A 696 -35.35 33.42 -27.74
CA PRO A 696 -34.59 34.30 -26.86
C PRO A 696 -34.82 33.96 -25.38
N GLY A 697 -33.77 33.53 -24.69
CA GLY A 697 -33.83 33.13 -23.28
C GLY A 697 -34.42 31.74 -23.01
N GLY A 698 -34.72 30.97 -24.07
CA GLY A 698 -35.11 29.56 -23.96
C GLY A 698 -33.92 28.63 -23.73
N ASP A 699 -34.21 27.42 -23.25
CA ASP A 699 -33.24 26.33 -23.15
C ASP A 699 -33.53 25.23 -24.17
N PHE A 700 -32.47 24.57 -24.65
CA PHE A 700 -32.58 23.38 -25.49
C PHE A 700 -32.49 22.14 -24.60
N ASN A 701 -33.62 21.49 -24.34
CA ASN A 701 -33.68 20.28 -23.50
C ASN A 701 -33.04 20.44 -22.09
N GLY A 702 -33.23 21.60 -21.47
CA GLY A 702 -32.65 21.95 -20.17
C GLY A 702 -31.24 22.54 -20.24
N PHE A 703 -30.67 22.71 -21.44
CA PHE A 703 -29.34 23.31 -21.62
C PHE A 703 -29.43 24.73 -22.17
N THR A 704 -28.82 25.69 -21.48
CA THR A 704 -28.62 27.04 -21.99
C THR A 704 -27.51 27.03 -23.03
N LEU A 705 -27.78 27.54 -24.23
CA LEU A 705 -26.81 27.55 -25.33
C LEU A 705 -26.06 28.89 -25.40
N THR A 706 -24.74 28.82 -25.52
CA THR A 706 -23.90 29.94 -25.96
C THR A 706 -23.96 30.08 -27.49
N ALA A 707 -23.55 31.23 -28.03
CA ALA A 707 -23.58 31.47 -29.48
C ALA A 707 -22.75 30.45 -30.29
N THR A 708 -21.71 29.86 -29.68
CA THR A 708 -20.80 28.91 -30.31
C THR A 708 -21.20 27.44 -30.11
N ASP A 709 -22.16 27.16 -29.23
CA ASP A 709 -22.65 25.80 -29.01
C ASP A 709 -23.38 25.30 -30.27
N VAL A 710 -23.53 23.98 -30.38
CA VAL A 710 -24.22 23.33 -31.48
C VAL A 710 -25.27 22.40 -30.92
N ALA A 711 -26.55 22.64 -31.25
CA ALA A 711 -27.66 21.79 -30.91
C ALA A 711 -27.99 20.85 -32.07
N VAL A 712 -28.08 19.56 -31.77
CA VAL A 712 -28.53 18.51 -32.68
C VAL A 712 -29.83 17.93 -32.15
N LYS A 713 -30.85 17.90 -32.99
CA LYS A 713 -32.17 17.40 -32.63
C LYS A 713 -32.57 16.22 -33.49
N PHE A 714 -33.07 15.14 -32.88
CA PHE A 714 -33.84 14.13 -33.58
C PHE A 714 -35.21 14.70 -33.94
N THR A 715 -35.42 14.99 -35.22
CA THR A 715 -36.64 15.68 -35.65
C THR A 715 -37.09 15.26 -37.06
N TYR A 716 -38.18 15.86 -37.55
CA TYR A 716 -38.67 15.71 -38.92
C TYR A 716 -37.75 16.41 -39.92
N TYR A 717 -37.65 15.88 -41.14
CA TYR A 717 -37.11 16.68 -42.24
C TYR A 717 -37.96 17.96 -42.38
N GLY A 718 -37.33 19.12 -42.30
CA GLY A 718 -38.03 20.40 -42.40
C GLY A 718 -38.64 20.95 -41.12
N ASP A 719 -38.46 20.33 -39.95
CA ASP A 719 -38.62 21.06 -38.67
C ASP A 719 -37.37 21.95 -38.48
N VAL A 720 -37.35 23.08 -39.19
CA VAL A 720 -36.17 23.94 -39.31
C VAL A 720 -35.98 24.82 -38.07
N ASP A 721 -37.02 24.93 -37.25
CA ASP A 721 -37.04 25.74 -36.04
C ASP A 721 -37.00 24.93 -34.73
N PHE A 722 -36.96 23.60 -34.81
CA PHE A 722 -36.88 22.66 -33.68
C PHE A 722 -38.10 22.67 -32.73
N ASN A 723 -39.26 23.11 -33.19
CA ASN A 723 -40.49 23.08 -32.40
C ASN A 723 -41.13 21.66 -32.35
N GLY A 724 -40.64 20.72 -33.15
CA GLY A 724 -41.05 19.31 -33.18
C GLY A 724 -42.18 18.99 -34.16
N VAL A 725 -42.65 19.98 -34.91
CA VAL A 725 -43.69 19.89 -35.93
C VAL A 725 -43.15 20.54 -37.20
N VAL A 726 -43.56 20.05 -38.37
CA VAL A 726 -43.36 20.78 -39.63
C VAL A 726 -44.63 21.59 -39.88
N ASP A 727 -44.57 22.90 -40.03
CA ASP A 727 -45.75 23.71 -40.34
C ASP A 727 -45.45 24.88 -41.28
N PHE A 728 -46.39 25.81 -41.39
CA PHE A 728 -46.25 26.96 -42.28
C PHE A 728 -45.03 27.82 -41.96
N ASP A 729 -44.63 27.92 -40.68
CA ASP A 729 -43.47 28.70 -40.29
C ASP A 729 -42.19 28.09 -40.87
N ASP A 730 -42.10 26.76 -40.97
CA ASP A 730 -40.99 26.07 -41.62
C ASP A 730 -40.98 26.28 -43.14
N TYR A 731 -42.14 26.17 -43.79
CA TYR A 731 -42.28 26.44 -45.23
C TYR A 731 -41.86 27.87 -45.58
N SER A 732 -42.26 28.84 -44.75
CA SER A 732 -41.89 30.24 -44.97
C SER A 732 -40.37 30.45 -44.94
N ARG A 733 -39.64 29.63 -44.18
CA ARG A 733 -38.18 29.72 -44.04
C ARG A 733 -37.43 29.06 -45.17
N ILE A 734 -37.88 27.90 -45.64
CA ILE A 734 -37.30 27.27 -46.84
C ILE A 734 -37.53 28.15 -48.07
N ASP A 735 -38.71 28.75 -48.22
CA ASP A 735 -38.99 29.72 -49.28
C ASP A 735 -38.08 30.94 -49.18
N ALA A 736 -37.88 31.47 -47.98
CA ALA A 736 -36.95 32.57 -47.76
C ALA A 736 -35.51 32.15 -48.04
N GLY A 737 -35.12 30.91 -47.72
CA GLY A 737 -33.80 30.37 -48.01
C GLY A 737 -33.54 30.24 -49.49
N PHE A 738 -34.45 29.60 -50.22
CA PHE A 738 -34.42 29.45 -51.68
C PHE A 738 -34.34 30.81 -52.38
N ASN A 739 -35.26 31.71 -52.08
CA ASN A 739 -35.36 33.03 -52.72
C ASN A 739 -34.15 33.93 -52.45
N ASN A 740 -33.40 33.68 -51.38
CA ASN A 740 -32.24 34.48 -50.98
C ASN A 740 -30.91 33.72 -51.08
N ASN A 741 -30.90 32.53 -51.70
CA ASN A 741 -29.71 31.67 -51.82
C ASN A 741 -28.99 31.44 -50.48
N ARG A 742 -29.75 31.25 -49.40
CA ARG A 742 -29.21 30.92 -48.08
C ARG A 742 -29.00 29.41 -47.98
N THR A 743 -28.21 29.00 -46.99
CA THR A 743 -27.83 27.60 -46.77
C THR A 743 -28.00 27.24 -45.29
N GLY A 744 -27.88 25.96 -44.98
CA GLY A 744 -27.98 25.43 -43.61
C GLY A 744 -29.42 25.23 -43.13
N TRP A 745 -29.54 24.36 -42.12
CA TRP A 745 -30.82 23.83 -41.61
C TRP A 745 -31.90 24.89 -41.38
N LEU A 746 -31.57 25.99 -40.68
CA LEU A 746 -32.53 27.05 -40.34
C LEU A 746 -33.20 27.68 -41.58
N ASN A 747 -32.50 27.67 -42.71
CA ASN A 747 -32.93 28.27 -43.96
C ASN A 747 -33.55 27.25 -44.93
N GLY A 748 -33.80 26.00 -44.50
CA GLY A 748 -34.47 24.99 -45.32
C GLY A 748 -33.57 24.05 -46.13
N ASP A 749 -32.25 24.07 -45.93
CA ASP A 749 -31.30 23.08 -46.47
C ASP A 749 -31.27 21.87 -45.52
N VAL A 750 -32.28 21.01 -45.65
CA VAL A 750 -32.64 19.93 -44.72
C VAL A 750 -31.97 18.60 -45.06
N ASP A 751 -31.55 18.42 -46.31
CA ASP A 751 -30.61 17.34 -46.66
C ASP A 751 -29.14 17.72 -46.33
N ALA A 752 -28.92 19.02 -46.10
CA ALA A 752 -27.66 19.67 -45.74
C ALA A 752 -26.56 19.53 -46.81
N ASN A 753 -26.95 19.51 -48.08
CA ASN A 753 -26.03 19.50 -49.22
C ASN A 753 -25.40 20.89 -49.50
N GLY A 754 -25.87 21.93 -48.81
CA GLY A 754 -25.35 23.30 -48.90
C GLY A 754 -26.11 24.19 -49.89
N ILE A 755 -27.22 23.72 -50.45
CA ILE A 755 -28.08 24.42 -51.39
C ILE A 755 -29.51 24.12 -51.00
N VAL A 756 -30.35 25.15 -50.91
CA VAL A 756 -31.80 24.95 -50.80
C VAL A 756 -32.35 24.71 -52.21
N ASP A 757 -32.82 23.50 -52.50
CA ASP A 757 -33.41 23.17 -53.79
C ASP A 757 -34.60 22.19 -53.70
N PHE A 758 -34.98 21.60 -54.82
CA PHE A 758 -36.17 20.74 -54.90
C PHE A 758 -36.03 19.47 -54.05
N ASP A 759 -34.81 18.98 -53.79
CA ASP A 759 -34.58 17.79 -52.96
C ASP A 759 -35.01 18.09 -51.52
N ASP A 760 -34.72 19.29 -51.01
CA ASP A 760 -35.19 19.76 -49.70
C ASP A 760 -36.71 19.88 -49.62
N TYR A 761 -37.34 20.48 -50.63
CA TYR A 761 -38.80 20.59 -50.72
C TYR A 761 -39.47 19.20 -50.71
N SER A 762 -38.86 18.21 -51.38
CA SER A 762 -39.39 16.85 -51.39
C SER A 762 -39.36 16.20 -50.00
N LEU A 763 -38.33 16.48 -49.19
CA LEU A 763 -38.15 15.94 -47.85
C LEU A 763 -39.08 16.60 -46.83
N ILE A 764 -39.22 17.92 -46.86
CA ILE A 764 -40.16 18.65 -45.99
C ILE A 764 -41.61 18.28 -46.34
N ASP A 765 -41.97 18.18 -47.62
CA ASP A 765 -43.31 17.77 -48.03
C ASP A 765 -43.63 16.34 -47.59
N GLN A 766 -42.67 15.43 -47.73
CA GLN A 766 -42.84 14.08 -47.23
C GLN A 766 -43.07 14.10 -45.71
N ALA A 767 -42.25 14.84 -44.96
CA ALA A 767 -42.39 14.94 -43.52
C ALA A 767 -43.72 15.57 -43.10
N PHE A 768 -44.12 16.67 -43.74
CA PHE A 768 -45.39 17.37 -43.49
C PHE A 768 -46.61 16.48 -43.72
N ASN A 769 -46.59 15.71 -44.81
CA ASN A 769 -47.67 14.78 -45.13
C ASN A 769 -47.70 13.54 -44.22
N THR A 770 -46.54 13.13 -43.71
CA THR A 770 -46.43 11.87 -42.94
C THR A 770 -46.54 12.06 -41.44
N GLN A 771 -46.16 13.23 -40.92
CA GLN A 771 -46.42 13.57 -39.52
C GLN A 771 -47.92 13.69 -39.25
N SER A 772 -48.69 14.10 -40.26
CA SER A 772 -50.13 14.37 -40.20
C SER A 772 -51.00 13.15 -40.60
N GLY A 773 -50.40 12.15 -41.25
CA GLY A 773 -51.10 10.95 -41.76
C GLY A 773 -51.73 11.09 -43.16
N THR A 774 -51.41 12.15 -43.91
CA THR A 774 -51.96 12.48 -45.24
C THR A 774 -51.16 11.88 -46.42
N LEU A 775 -49.96 11.30 -46.18
CA LEU A 775 -49.05 10.75 -47.20
C LEU A 775 -49.72 9.86 -48.27
N ARG A 776 -50.62 8.96 -47.86
CA ARG A 776 -51.27 8.02 -48.79
C ARG A 776 -52.03 8.76 -49.90
N ARG A 777 -52.60 9.93 -49.57
CA ARG A 777 -53.31 10.77 -50.52
C ARG A 777 -52.33 11.51 -51.43
N ALA A 778 -51.27 12.10 -50.88
CA ALA A 778 -50.20 12.76 -51.64
C ALA A 778 -49.58 11.81 -52.68
N MET A 779 -49.24 10.58 -52.28
CA MET A 779 -48.68 9.56 -53.20
C MET A 779 -49.62 9.25 -54.36
N SER A 780 -50.91 9.00 -54.09
CA SER A 780 -51.90 8.69 -55.13
C SER A 780 -52.09 9.84 -56.14
N TYR A 781 -51.88 11.08 -55.67
CA TYR A 781 -51.96 12.26 -56.53
C TYR A 781 -50.69 12.41 -57.39
N LEU A 782 -49.50 12.16 -56.84
CA LEU A 782 -48.22 12.35 -57.53
C LEU A 782 -47.85 11.23 -58.50
N ASP A 783 -48.16 9.98 -58.18
CA ASP A 783 -47.94 8.82 -59.07
C ASP A 783 -48.98 8.74 -60.21
N GLY A 784 -49.99 9.61 -60.17
CA GLY A 784 -51.05 9.71 -61.16
C GLY A 784 -52.14 8.64 -61.08
N SER A 785 -52.11 7.75 -60.07
CA SER A 785 -53.13 6.73 -59.83
C SER A 785 -54.49 7.33 -59.48
N ASP A 786 -54.51 8.50 -58.83
CA ASP A 786 -55.70 9.32 -58.59
C ASP A 786 -55.36 10.84 -58.52
N ARG A 787 -55.44 11.53 -59.66
CA ARG A 787 -55.26 12.98 -59.80
C ARG A 787 -56.47 13.83 -59.32
N SER A 788 -57.45 13.24 -58.62
CA SER A 788 -58.59 13.98 -58.10
C SER A 788 -58.18 14.96 -57.00
N GLU A 789 -58.73 16.18 -57.00
CA GLU A 789 -58.54 17.13 -55.89
C GLU A 789 -59.33 16.73 -54.62
N LYS A 790 -60.23 15.74 -54.73
CA LYS A 790 -61.06 15.29 -53.61
C LYS A 790 -60.21 14.69 -52.48
N GLY A 791 -60.40 15.19 -51.26
CA GLY A 791 -59.64 14.73 -50.09
C GLY A 791 -58.23 15.32 -50.01
N MET A 792 -57.94 16.34 -50.81
CA MET A 792 -56.72 17.14 -50.75
C MET A 792 -56.96 18.48 -50.03
N ASP A 793 -57.98 18.51 -49.15
CA ASP A 793 -58.43 19.71 -48.47
C ASP A 793 -57.51 20.10 -47.30
N GLU A 794 -56.67 19.17 -46.83
CA GLU A 794 -55.64 19.45 -45.84
C GLU A 794 -54.56 20.37 -46.43
N PRO A 795 -54.09 21.39 -45.70
CA PRO A 795 -53.07 22.32 -46.18
C PRO A 795 -51.81 21.63 -46.74
N SER A 796 -51.44 20.47 -46.16
CA SER A 796 -50.34 19.61 -46.62
C SER A 796 -50.50 19.07 -48.02
N LEU A 797 -51.72 18.75 -48.40
CA LEU A 797 -52.02 18.21 -49.70
C LEU A 797 -52.17 19.31 -50.75
N GLN A 798 -52.59 20.52 -50.36
CA GLN A 798 -52.62 21.67 -51.26
C GLN A 798 -51.21 22.12 -51.67
N LEU A 799 -50.27 22.19 -50.72
CA LEU A 799 -48.87 22.49 -51.01
C LEU A 799 -48.24 21.51 -52.00
N VAL A 800 -48.56 20.22 -51.89
CA VAL A 800 -48.12 19.20 -52.87
C VAL A 800 -48.64 19.50 -54.27
N MET A 801 -49.86 20.04 -54.41
CA MET A 801 -50.36 20.45 -55.73
C MET A 801 -49.63 21.67 -56.26
N ASP A 802 -49.39 22.66 -55.41
CA ASP A 802 -48.74 23.91 -55.78
C ASP A 802 -47.28 23.66 -56.22
N HIS A 803 -46.53 22.84 -55.48
CA HIS A 803 -45.17 22.45 -55.84
C HIS A 803 -45.11 21.59 -57.10
N LEU A 804 -46.06 20.67 -57.29
CA LEU A 804 -46.16 19.95 -58.56
C LEU A 804 -46.43 20.92 -59.73
N GLY A 805 -47.27 21.93 -59.52
CA GLY A 805 -47.53 22.98 -60.50
C GLY A 805 -46.30 23.84 -60.81
N GLN A 806 -45.46 24.11 -59.81
CA GLN A 806 -44.28 24.96 -59.91
C GLN A 806 -43.06 24.24 -60.49
N PHE A 807 -42.81 22.99 -60.09
CA PHE A 807 -41.59 22.24 -60.40
C PHE A 807 -41.82 21.05 -61.36
N GLY A 808 -43.08 20.68 -61.63
CA GLY A 808 -43.44 19.67 -62.62
C GLY A 808 -43.05 18.23 -62.23
N GLU A 809 -42.86 17.38 -63.25
CA GLU A 809 -42.60 15.94 -63.08
C GLU A 809 -41.32 15.61 -62.28
N GLN A 810 -40.35 16.54 -62.21
CA GLN A 810 -39.14 16.37 -61.42
C GLN A 810 -39.43 16.33 -59.91
N TYR A 811 -40.37 17.16 -59.44
CA TYR A 811 -40.85 17.14 -58.06
C TYR A 811 -41.60 15.84 -57.73
N ALA A 812 -42.46 15.38 -58.64
CA ALA A 812 -43.15 14.10 -58.47
C ALA A 812 -42.15 12.94 -58.38
N ALA A 813 -41.10 12.93 -59.22
CA ALA A 813 -40.06 11.90 -59.18
C ALA A 813 -39.22 11.95 -57.89
N GLY A 814 -38.82 13.14 -57.42
CA GLY A 814 -38.08 13.32 -56.17
C GLY A 814 -38.88 12.85 -54.95
N PHE A 815 -40.14 13.28 -54.85
CA PHE A 815 -41.05 12.87 -53.78
C PHE A 815 -41.31 11.34 -53.78
N LEU A 816 -41.50 10.73 -54.95
CA LEU A 816 -41.74 9.28 -55.03
C LEU A 816 -40.47 8.47 -54.74
N ASN A 817 -39.29 8.96 -55.10
CA ASN A 817 -38.01 8.29 -54.83
C ASN A 817 -37.57 8.37 -53.36
N SER A 818 -38.00 9.42 -52.64
CA SER A 818 -37.77 9.54 -51.20
C SER A 818 -38.72 8.65 -50.38
N VAL A 819 -39.78 8.11 -51.00
CA VAL A 819 -40.72 7.15 -50.40
C VAL A 819 -40.25 5.71 -50.71
N PRO A 820 -39.95 4.87 -49.69
CA PRO A 820 -39.60 3.47 -49.95
C PRO A 820 -40.79 2.72 -50.56
N GLU A 821 -40.58 2.00 -51.67
CA GLU A 821 -41.64 1.16 -52.24
C GLU A 821 -42.11 0.15 -51.19
N PRO A 822 -43.43 -0.03 -51.01
CA PRO A 822 -43.94 -1.05 -50.13
C PRO A 822 -43.54 -2.41 -50.72
N THR A 823 -42.68 -3.15 -50.01
CA THR A 823 -42.52 -4.58 -50.26
C THR A 823 -43.90 -5.20 -50.10
N SER A 824 -44.54 -5.49 -51.22
CA SER A 824 -45.84 -6.12 -51.31
C SER A 824 -45.78 -7.49 -50.64
N THR A 825 -46.36 -7.66 -49.46
CA THR A 825 -46.76 -8.99 -48.97
C THR A 825 -47.81 -8.88 -47.85
N VAL A 826 -49.07 -9.18 -48.23
CA VAL A 826 -50.15 -9.82 -47.46
C VAL A 826 -50.78 -9.02 -46.31
N VAL A 827 -52.04 -8.59 -46.46
CA VAL A 827 -53.26 -9.29 -45.98
C VAL A 827 -54.48 -8.66 -46.67
N MET A 828 -55.08 -9.35 -47.64
CA MET A 828 -56.52 -9.32 -47.89
C MET A 828 -56.91 -10.67 -48.49
N SER A 829 -57.02 -11.67 -47.60
CA SER A 829 -57.64 -12.96 -47.87
C SER A 829 -58.82 -13.09 -46.91
N GLY A 830 -60.05 -12.90 -47.40
CA GLY A 830 -61.23 -13.08 -46.56
C GLY A 830 -62.55 -12.72 -47.24
N LEU A 831 -63.14 -13.71 -47.91
CA LEU A 831 -64.55 -13.84 -48.29
C LEU A 831 -65.12 -13.05 -49.50
N ALA A 832 -65.13 -13.76 -50.63
CA ALA A 832 -66.31 -14.47 -51.16
C ALA A 832 -66.99 -13.95 -52.45
N VAL A 833 -67.28 -14.95 -53.29
CA VAL A 833 -68.30 -15.02 -54.35
C VAL A 833 -67.96 -14.31 -55.67
N LEU A 834 -67.68 -15.10 -56.70
CA LEU A 834 -68.54 -15.16 -57.89
C LEU A 834 -68.19 -16.38 -58.76
N ALA A 835 -69.07 -17.36 -58.67
CA ALA A 835 -69.35 -18.23 -59.80
C ALA A 835 -69.79 -17.38 -60.99
N ALA A 836 -69.20 -17.59 -62.18
CA ALA A 836 -69.92 -17.67 -63.45
C ALA A 836 -68.93 -17.75 -64.63
N GLY A 837 -68.69 -18.98 -65.07
CA GLY A 837 -68.96 -19.44 -66.43
C GLY A 837 -68.65 -18.54 -67.64
N ARG A 838 -67.95 -19.20 -68.58
CA ARG A 838 -68.04 -19.06 -70.06
C ARG A 838 -67.34 -17.80 -70.62
N ARG A 839 -66.63 -17.85 -71.75
CA ARG A 839 -66.53 -18.82 -72.85
C ARG A 839 -65.31 -18.46 -73.72
N ARG A 840 -64.57 -19.49 -74.14
CA ARG A 840 -63.91 -19.71 -75.46
C ARG A 840 -63.71 -18.51 -76.40
N ARG A 841 -62.50 -18.39 -76.94
CA ARG A 841 -62.28 -18.43 -78.40
C ARG A 841 -60.89 -18.98 -78.78
N ARG A 842 -60.90 -19.77 -79.86
CA ARG A 842 -59.85 -20.50 -80.60
C ARG A 842 -58.64 -19.58 -80.95
N VAL A 843 -57.44 -20.06 -81.32
CA VAL A 843 -57.12 -20.78 -82.57
C VAL A 843 -55.71 -21.39 -82.51
N ARG A 844 -55.66 -22.65 -83.01
CA ARG A 844 -54.56 -23.53 -83.45
C ARG A 844 -53.50 -23.95 -82.43
#